data_AF-A0A2E0X4G1-F1
#
_entry.id   AF-A0A2E0X4G1-F1
#
_cell.length_a   1.000
_cell.length_b   1.000
_cell.length_c   1.000
_cell.angle_alpha   90.00
_cell.angle_beta   90.00
_cell.angle_gamma   90.00
#
_symmetry.space_group_name_H-M   'P 1'
#
loop_
_entity.id
_entity.type
_entity.pdbx_description
1 polymer ?
#
loop_
_entity_poly.entity_id
_entity_poly.type
_entity_poly.pdbx_seq_one_letter_code
_entity_poly.pdbx_strand_id
1 'polypeptide(L)'
;MLRPAEDSPNTRPWCSRFPRRIARWLLVCAASAAVLVVAVGCQRQAPRGSGRRTAAPGGGRQAQTEILLAGVAEILNELPQRVDLNLTPAQPLLTASTSADGREVLATVTTNPAMPEAGVNYVRLASGNASFRYLNLGTRDVLRIHYISSDQEELDRGIEERSSIELPIRRVDAQDPDNALILEVSLNFELLTPERIEIWRYSDKRMEQIANDLKRYEAIRQPAVGWEPSPDRGALANLVERSNQWLRGLPEESSVWQPTPLLEGVPAELREAKGVAAAVAADNLAEGQFTDAQGRLLQESVWMRDIADWARGAALTDVDTAAALFDWTVRNVQLDDPARARTVHFPWQVVAYGHGNATHRAWVFVELCRQLGIPAAVLRFAPDADAEAVRELPAVMVDGELFLFDAEYGLPLLADGKVATLADVISNPQLMRQFDLPETPYPLTAAELQHVTAQIVAAPLQLTRRAAELEAALEGAQIVTLSSDVDELQSELNKVDGVAAVALWPAAFHGLADSHTTTQKTRQAEVAQFAPFAQIPELWKARVLHFQGYKEVPREERNNPLAQPKDGHREAVGLYQDPRVRPADSELATFESTKQIITRSCKLNASYWMGLLSYDRENLPAARFWLGEQSLEAAPNGPWAPGARYNLARTLHALAEKDGDESLAAEAVELLRGTPRDAPQWAGNQVLARRWQPDQEPAADAEAATDPAPDATEPAEVETESEPESEPADAAEEPSETAAADGQEP
;
A
#
# COMPACT_ATOMS: atom_id res chain seq x y z
N MET A 1 33.74 80.27 0.14
CA MET A 1 32.92 81.20 -0.68
C MET A 1 32.18 80.38 -1.73
N LEU A 2 30.97 80.79 -2.12
CA LEU A 2 30.23 80.52 -3.37
C LEU A 2 30.21 79.09 -3.99
N ARG A 3 28.98 78.58 -4.20
CA ARG A 3 28.57 77.49 -5.14
C ARG A 3 28.39 78.05 -6.58
N PRO A 4 27.97 77.31 -7.64
CA PRO A 4 27.55 75.89 -7.79
C PRO A 4 28.36 75.17 -8.93
N ALA A 5 27.96 74.09 -9.64
CA ALA A 5 26.77 73.21 -9.69
C ALA A 5 27.14 71.80 -10.23
N GLU A 6 26.31 70.77 -9.99
CA GLU A 6 25.72 69.79 -10.94
C GLU A 6 25.33 68.45 -10.26
N ASP A 7 24.29 67.80 -10.79
CA ASP A 7 23.69 66.53 -10.31
C ASP A 7 24.30 65.31 -11.05
N SER A 8 24.08 64.02 -10.73
CA SER A 8 23.13 63.31 -9.84
C SER A 8 23.74 61.94 -9.39
N PRO A 9 23.11 61.15 -8.48
CA PRO A 9 23.81 60.12 -7.69
C PRO A 9 23.70 58.64 -8.12
N ASN A 10 24.61 57.84 -7.55
CA ASN A 10 24.61 56.36 -7.44
C ASN A 10 23.26 55.72 -7.04
N THR A 11 22.98 54.51 -7.55
CA THR A 11 22.98 53.26 -6.75
C THR A 11 22.89 52.00 -7.64
N ARG A 12 23.15 50.81 -7.06
CA ARG A 12 23.09 49.50 -7.73
C ARG A 12 21.68 48.90 -7.67
N PRO A 13 21.23 48.08 -8.64
CA PRO A 13 20.08 47.20 -8.46
C PRO A 13 20.39 46.05 -7.48
N TRP A 14 19.34 45.42 -6.95
CA TRP A 14 19.42 44.56 -5.75
C TRP A 14 18.71 43.20 -5.94
N CYS A 15 19.00 42.30 -5.00
CA CYS A 15 18.59 40.91 -4.87
C CYS A 15 17.15 40.55 -5.29
N SER A 16 17.00 39.39 -5.95
CA SER A 16 15.76 38.61 -6.01
C SER A 16 15.81 37.44 -5.01
N ARG A 17 15.19 37.62 -3.83
CA ARG A 17 14.89 36.54 -2.86
C ARG A 17 13.49 36.77 -2.29
N PHE A 18 12.64 35.74 -2.31
CA PHE A 18 11.30 35.77 -1.73
C PHE A 18 10.83 34.35 -1.32
N PRO A 19 11.00 33.94 -0.06
CA PRO A 19 10.30 32.77 0.47
C PRO A 19 8.81 33.10 0.68
N ARG A 20 7.91 32.14 0.42
CA ARG A 20 6.44 32.34 0.52
C ARG A 20 5.85 32.07 1.92
N ARG A 21 6.66 31.68 2.91
CA ARG A 21 6.25 31.51 4.32
C ARG A 21 6.51 32.84 5.10
N ILE A 22 5.86 33.03 6.26
CA ILE A 22 5.85 34.28 7.07
C ILE A 22 4.99 35.44 6.48
N ALA A 23 3.72 35.18 6.16
CA ALA A 23 2.75 36.21 5.78
C ALA A 23 1.32 35.98 6.34
N ARG A 24 1.18 35.47 7.58
CA ARG A 24 -0.14 35.12 8.17
C ARG A 24 -0.38 35.42 9.66
N TRP A 25 0.59 35.98 10.41
CA TRP A 25 0.52 36.06 11.88
C TRP A 25 0.53 37.46 12.52
N LEU A 26 0.47 38.55 11.75
CA LEU A 26 0.43 39.92 12.30
C LEU A 26 -0.61 40.83 11.61
N LEU A 27 -1.91 40.49 11.73
CA LEU A 27 -2.99 41.43 11.41
C LEU A 27 -4.34 41.15 12.12
N VAL A 28 -4.29 40.76 13.40
CA VAL A 28 -5.49 40.65 14.27
C VAL A 28 -5.29 41.49 15.53
N CYS A 29 -5.36 42.82 15.41
CA CYS A 29 -5.53 43.75 16.53
C CYS A 29 -5.71 45.23 16.08
N ALA A 30 -6.92 45.65 15.68
CA ALA A 30 -7.36 47.07 15.76
C ALA A 30 -8.86 47.30 15.43
N ALA A 31 -9.47 48.22 16.19
CA ALA A 31 -10.59 49.11 15.81
C ALA A 31 -11.92 48.53 15.27
N SER A 32 -12.85 48.28 16.20
CA SER A 32 -14.30 48.22 15.92
C SER A 32 -14.91 49.62 15.76
N ALA A 33 -15.76 49.85 14.74
CA ALA A 33 -16.73 50.95 14.71
C ALA A 33 -17.88 50.62 13.74
N ALA A 34 -19.12 51.02 14.07
CA ALA A 34 -20.31 50.72 13.27
C ALA A 34 -21.01 51.99 12.79
N VAL A 35 -21.56 51.96 11.57
CA VAL A 35 -22.61 52.88 11.11
C VAL A 35 -23.67 52.09 10.36
N LEU A 36 -24.94 52.29 10.72
CA LEU A 36 -26.10 51.67 10.11
C LEU A 36 -26.77 52.68 9.16
N VAL A 37 -26.98 52.34 7.88
CA VAL A 37 -27.84 53.12 6.97
C VAL A 37 -28.73 52.18 6.18
N VAL A 38 -30.05 52.35 6.31
CA VAL A 38 -31.06 51.68 5.50
C VAL A 38 -31.40 52.56 4.30
N ALA A 39 -31.37 51.99 3.09
CA ALA A 39 -31.86 52.65 1.88
C ALA A 39 -32.70 51.66 1.06
N VAL A 40 -34.03 51.85 1.07
CA VAL A 40 -34.98 51.09 0.24
C VAL A 40 -35.26 51.87 -1.04
N GLY A 41 -35.26 51.20 -2.20
CA GLY A 41 -36.05 51.69 -3.34
C GLY A 41 -35.60 51.32 -4.75
N CYS A 42 -36.59 51.29 -5.64
CA CYS A 42 -36.50 51.43 -7.09
C CYS A 42 -35.74 50.34 -7.89
N GLN A 43 -36.45 49.24 -8.16
CA GLN A 43 -36.22 48.46 -9.39
C GLN A 43 -36.26 49.38 -10.62
N ARG A 44 -35.31 49.24 -11.55
CA ARG A 44 -35.45 49.67 -12.94
C ARG A 44 -34.94 48.56 -13.86
N GLN A 45 -35.85 47.95 -14.62
CA GLN A 45 -35.49 47.03 -15.69
C GLN A 45 -34.90 47.84 -16.87
N ALA A 46 -33.66 47.53 -17.24
CA ALA A 46 -33.05 47.98 -18.50
C ALA A 46 -33.28 46.91 -19.59
N PRO A 47 -33.37 47.29 -20.88
CA PRO A 47 -33.79 46.37 -21.93
C PRO A 47 -32.74 45.29 -22.25
N ARG A 48 -33.22 44.11 -22.67
CA ARG A 48 -32.38 43.00 -23.17
C ARG A 48 -31.77 43.37 -24.53
N GLY A 49 -30.60 44.01 -24.51
CA GLY A 49 -29.77 44.15 -25.70
C GLY A 49 -29.16 42.80 -26.09
N SER A 50 -29.59 42.22 -27.21
CA SER A 50 -29.04 40.98 -27.77
C SER A 50 -27.68 41.21 -28.44
N GLY A 51 -26.72 41.71 -27.65
CA GLY A 51 -25.33 41.93 -28.07
C GLY A 51 -24.66 40.61 -28.42
N ARG A 52 -24.66 40.26 -29.71
CA ARG A 52 -24.00 39.08 -30.29
C ARG A 52 -22.48 39.24 -30.19
N ARG A 53 -21.94 39.02 -28.98
CA ARG A 53 -20.49 38.96 -28.73
C ARG A 53 -19.87 37.91 -29.65
N THR A 54 -19.13 38.37 -30.65
CA THR A 54 -18.16 37.56 -31.37
C THR A 54 -17.09 37.13 -30.38
N ALA A 55 -17.11 35.87 -29.97
CA ALA A 55 -16.08 35.32 -29.09
C ALA A 55 -14.71 35.43 -29.78
N ALA A 56 -13.70 35.90 -29.04
CA ALA A 56 -12.32 35.84 -29.52
C ALA A 56 -11.88 34.36 -29.61
N PRO A 57 -11.25 33.90 -30.71
CA PRO A 57 -11.03 32.46 -30.95
C PRO A 57 -10.27 31.70 -29.85
N GLY A 58 -9.40 32.38 -29.07
CA GLY A 58 -8.61 31.73 -28.01
C GLY A 58 -9.40 31.33 -26.75
N GLY A 59 -10.49 32.04 -26.42
CA GLY A 59 -11.14 31.90 -25.12
C GLY A 59 -11.81 30.54 -24.86
N GLY A 60 -12.13 29.78 -25.91
CA GLY A 60 -12.76 28.47 -25.78
C GLY A 60 -11.82 27.37 -25.28
N ARG A 61 -10.56 27.37 -25.73
CA ARG A 61 -9.59 26.31 -25.35
C ARG A 61 -9.21 26.40 -23.88
N GLN A 62 -8.91 27.60 -23.37
CA GLN A 62 -8.56 27.80 -21.97
C GLN A 62 -9.70 27.37 -21.03
N ALA A 63 -10.94 27.83 -21.28
CA ALA A 63 -12.09 27.45 -20.47
C ALA A 63 -12.38 25.93 -20.51
N GLN A 64 -12.09 25.26 -21.64
CA GLN A 64 -12.18 23.79 -21.73
C GLN A 64 -11.09 23.10 -20.88
N THR A 65 -9.86 23.60 -20.89
CA THR A 65 -8.76 23.10 -20.05
C THR A 65 -9.07 23.28 -18.56
N GLU A 66 -9.60 24.44 -18.15
CA GLU A 66 -10.03 24.71 -16.77
C GLU A 66 -11.14 23.73 -16.31
N ILE A 67 -12.13 23.43 -17.17
CA ILE A 67 -13.19 22.45 -16.87
C ILE A 67 -12.65 21.02 -16.76
N LEU A 68 -11.68 20.64 -17.59
CA LEU A 68 -11.04 19.31 -17.51
C LEU A 68 -10.24 19.16 -16.20
N LEU A 69 -9.45 20.18 -15.86
CA LEU A 69 -8.66 20.25 -14.63
C LEU A 69 -9.54 20.18 -13.37
N ALA A 70 -10.64 20.96 -13.32
CA ALA A 70 -11.62 20.89 -12.25
C ALA A 70 -12.21 19.46 -12.10
N GLY A 71 -12.48 18.77 -13.22
CA GLY A 71 -12.95 17.39 -13.20
C GLY A 71 -11.89 16.35 -12.77
N VAL A 72 -10.60 16.61 -13.02
CA VAL A 72 -9.49 15.79 -12.48
C VAL A 72 -9.40 15.96 -10.97
N ALA A 73 -9.39 17.21 -10.52
CA ALA A 73 -9.36 17.59 -9.11
C ALA A 73 -10.57 17.05 -8.32
N GLU A 74 -11.77 17.09 -8.90
CA GLU A 74 -12.98 16.50 -8.33
C GLU A 74 -12.85 14.98 -8.19
N ILE A 75 -12.34 14.28 -9.21
CA ILE A 75 -12.15 12.83 -9.13
C ILE A 75 -11.16 12.47 -8.02
N LEU A 76 -9.99 13.15 -7.95
CA LEU A 76 -8.96 12.91 -6.93
C LEU A 76 -9.53 13.01 -5.50
N ASN A 77 -10.28 14.07 -5.20
CA ASN A 77 -10.82 14.31 -3.86
C ASN A 77 -12.12 13.53 -3.52
N GLU A 78 -12.74 12.88 -4.52
CA GLU A 78 -13.92 12.00 -4.35
C GLU A 78 -13.62 10.52 -4.62
N LEU A 79 -12.35 10.09 -4.73
CA LEU A 79 -12.01 8.68 -4.99
C LEU A 79 -12.66 7.69 -3.99
N PRO A 80 -12.71 7.95 -2.66
CA PRO A 80 -13.40 7.06 -1.70
C PRO A 80 -14.91 6.95 -1.95
N GLN A 81 -15.53 8.06 -2.36
CA GLN A 81 -16.95 8.16 -2.70
C GLN A 81 -17.26 7.44 -4.03
N ARG A 82 -16.29 7.38 -4.96
CA ARG A 82 -16.36 6.73 -6.28
C ARG A 82 -16.05 5.22 -6.27
N VAL A 83 -15.83 4.62 -5.10
CA VAL A 83 -15.76 3.15 -4.95
C VAL A 83 -17.11 2.52 -5.24
N ASP A 84 -17.20 1.68 -6.27
CA ASP A 84 -18.43 0.99 -6.64
C ASP A 84 -18.65 -0.27 -5.79
N LEU A 85 -19.59 -0.18 -4.84
CA LEU A 85 -19.99 -1.27 -3.94
C LEU A 85 -20.92 -2.31 -4.61
N ASN A 86 -21.33 -2.11 -5.87
CA ASN A 86 -22.16 -3.08 -6.57
C ASN A 86 -21.29 -4.22 -7.10
N LEU A 87 -20.93 -5.16 -6.22
CA LEU A 87 -20.61 -6.52 -6.62
C LEU A 87 -21.71 -7.43 -6.09
N THR A 88 -22.55 -7.94 -6.98
CA THR A 88 -23.49 -9.01 -6.63
C THR A 88 -22.82 -10.33 -7.04
N PRO A 89 -22.45 -11.20 -6.08
CA PRO A 89 -21.73 -12.43 -6.40
C PRO A 89 -22.59 -13.39 -7.23
N ALA A 90 -21.94 -14.38 -7.85
CA ALA A 90 -22.63 -15.46 -8.55
C ALA A 90 -23.63 -16.14 -7.60
N GLN A 91 -24.93 -16.04 -7.91
CA GLN A 91 -25.97 -16.68 -7.11
C GLN A 91 -26.28 -18.06 -7.68
N PRO A 92 -26.15 -19.15 -6.91
CA PRO A 92 -26.54 -20.47 -7.40
C PRO A 92 -28.05 -20.50 -7.63
N LEU A 93 -28.46 -20.72 -8.87
CA LEU A 93 -29.86 -20.98 -9.24
C LEU A 93 -30.16 -22.48 -9.23
N LEU A 94 -29.17 -23.29 -9.59
CA LEU A 94 -29.27 -24.75 -9.64
C LEU A 94 -27.97 -25.39 -9.22
N THR A 95 -28.04 -26.21 -8.19
CA THR A 95 -26.97 -26.98 -7.54
C THR A 95 -27.60 -28.21 -6.91
N ALA A 96 -26.80 -29.14 -6.38
CA ALA A 96 -27.32 -30.25 -5.59
C ALA A 96 -28.24 -29.76 -4.43
N SER A 97 -27.84 -28.68 -3.73
CA SER A 97 -28.57 -28.07 -2.62
C SER A 97 -29.85 -27.31 -3.00
N THR A 98 -30.09 -27.04 -4.28
CA THR A 98 -31.30 -26.36 -4.79
C THR A 98 -32.14 -27.24 -5.73
N SER A 99 -31.72 -28.48 -5.96
CA SER A 99 -32.50 -29.53 -6.62
C SER A 99 -33.70 -29.96 -5.76
N ALA A 100 -34.69 -30.60 -6.39
CA ALA A 100 -35.92 -31.05 -5.73
C ALA A 100 -35.72 -32.26 -4.79
N ASP A 101 -34.59 -32.98 -4.88
CA ASP A 101 -34.28 -34.16 -4.05
C ASP A 101 -32.95 -34.05 -3.26
N GLY A 102 -32.27 -32.90 -3.33
CA GLY A 102 -30.99 -32.65 -2.66
C GLY A 102 -29.77 -33.30 -3.31
N ARG A 103 -29.91 -33.86 -4.52
CA ARG A 103 -28.83 -34.59 -5.23
C ARG A 103 -28.27 -33.81 -6.40
N GLU A 104 -27.13 -34.25 -6.92
CA GLU A 104 -26.51 -33.70 -8.12
C GLU A 104 -27.52 -33.66 -9.28
N VAL A 105 -27.46 -32.58 -10.06
CA VAL A 105 -28.28 -32.41 -11.26
C VAL A 105 -27.44 -32.87 -12.44
N LEU A 106 -27.96 -33.80 -13.23
CA LEU A 106 -27.27 -34.39 -14.36
C LEU A 106 -27.90 -33.94 -15.69
N ALA A 107 -27.07 -33.59 -16.66
CA ALA A 107 -27.53 -33.19 -17.99
C ALA A 107 -26.63 -33.71 -19.11
N THR A 108 -27.24 -33.94 -20.28
CA THR A 108 -26.53 -34.19 -21.54
C THR A 108 -26.46 -32.91 -22.38
N VAL A 109 -25.49 -32.83 -23.29
CA VAL A 109 -25.37 -31.72 -24.24
C VAL A 109 -25.24 -32.26 -25.66
N THR A 110 -26.21 -31.90 -26.52
CA THR A 110 -26.33 -32.39 -27.89
C THR A 110 -26.45 -31.24 -28.88
N THR A 111 -26.47 -31.59 -30.17
CA THR A 111 -26.94 -30.74 -31.25
C THR A 111 -28.41 -30.37 -31.02
N ASN A 112 -28.80 -29.13 -31.37
CA ASN A 112 -30.19 -28.69 -31.29
C ASN A 112 -31.04 -29.30 -32.43
N PRO A 113 -32.07 -30.12 -32.15
CA PRO A 113 -32.83 -30.81 -33.20
C PRO A 113 -33.67 -29.87 -34.08
N ALA A 114 -34.00 -28.67 -33.60
CA ALA A 114 -34.70 -27.64 -34.36
C ALA A 114 -33.77 -26.71 -35.15
N MET A 115 -32.47 -26.70 -34.83
CA MET A 115 -31.43 -25.92 -35.53
C MET A 115 -30.08 -26.67 -35.57
N PRO A 116 -29.94 -27.75 -36.36
CA PRO A 116 -28.72 -28.55 -36.38
C PRO A 116 -27.46 -27.76 -36.79
N GLU A 117 -27.64 -26.80 -37.69
CA GLU A 117 -26.59 -25.87 -38.17
C GLU A 117 -25.95 -25.02 -37.05
N ALA A 118 -26.57 -24.95 -35.86
CA ALA A 118 -26.08 -24.18 -34.72
C ALA A 118 -25.07 -24.94 -33.84
N GLY A 119 -24.79 -26.22 -34.15
CA GLY A 119 -23.84 -27.05 -33.42
C GLY A 119 -24.36 -27.58 -32.08
N VAL A 120 -23.41 -28.06 -31.27
CA VAL A 120 -23.66 -28.70 -29.96
C VAL A 120 -23.84 -27.63 -28.89
N ASN A 121 -25.07 -27.13 -28.74
CA ASN A 121 -25.42 -26.06 -27.81
C ASN A 121 -26.69 -26.36 -26.98
N TYR A 122 -27.20 -27.60 -27.03
CA TYR A 122 -28.52 -27.97 -26.54
C TYR A 122 -28.42 -28.86 -25.29
N VAL A 123 -28.78 -28.31 -24.14
CA VAL A 123 -28.59 -28.93 -22.83
C VAL A 123 -29.93 -29.50 -22.35
N ARG A 124 -29.96 -30.79 -22.02
CA ARG A 124 -31.17 -31.49 -21.55
C ARG A 124 -30.93 -32.18 -20.22
N LEU A 125 -31.85 -31.97 -19.27
CA LEU A 125 -31.81 -32.63 -17.97
C LEU A 125 -32.05 -34.14 -18.13
N ALA A 126 -31.14 -34.94 -17.58
CA ALA A 126 -31.28 -36.38 -17.44
C ALA A 126 -31.88 -36.77 -16.08
N SER A 127 -31.60 -35.98 -15.04
CA SER A 127 -32.19 -36.16 -13.71
C SER A 127 -33.49 -35.36 -13.56
N GLY A 128 -34.58 -36.05 -13.21
CA GLY A 128 -35.90 -35.44 -12.99
C GLY A 128 -36.04 -34.59 -11.72
N ASN A 129 -34.92 -34.16 -11.12
CA ASN A 129 -34.85 -33.39 -9.88
C ASN A 129 -34.67 -31.87 -10.11
N ALA A 130 -34.73 -31.39 -11.35
CA ALA A 130 -34.51 -29.99 -11.71
C ALA A 130 -35.49 -29.48 -12.78
N SER A 131 -35.56 -28.16 -12.95
CA SER A 131 -36.41 -27.53 -14.00
C SER A 131 -35.93 -26.12 -14.36
N PHE A 132 -35.40 -25.95 -15.58
CA PHE A 132 -34.88 -24.66 -16.05
C PHE A 132 -35.96 -23.57 -16.16
N ARG A 133 -37.18 -23.93 -16.63
CA ARG A 133 -38.36 -23.04 -16.72
C ARG A 133 -38.67 -22.25 -15.44
N TYR A 134 -38.46 -22.81 -14.25
CA TYR A 134 -38.80 -22.13 -12.98
C TYR A 134 -37.69 -21.20 -12.45
N LEU A 135 -36.48 -21.29 -12.99
CA LEU A 135 -35.32 -20.48 -12.56
C LEU A 135 -35.25 -19.11 -13.25
N ASN A 136 -36.16 -18.86 -14.21
CA ASN A 136 -36.24 -17.63 -15.01
C ASN A 136 -34.89 -17.31 -15.69
N LEU A 137 -34.33 -18.27 -16.44
CA LEU A 137 -32.97 -18.18 -16.99
C LEU A 137 -32.87 -17.28 -18.24
N GLY A 138 -31.75 -16.59 -18.39
CA GLY A 138 -31.41 -15.77 -19.55
C GLY A 138 -29.92 -15.43 -19.67
N THR A 139 -29.59 -14.43 -20.48
CA THR A 139 -28.21 -14.05 -20.89
C THR A 139 -27.36 -13.37 -19.79
N ARG A 140 -27.56 -13.78 -18.52
CA ARG A 140 -26.75 -13.43 -17.34
C ARG A 140 -26.46 -14.65 -16.47
N ASP A 141 -26.90 -15.82 -16.92
CA ASP A 141 -26.75 -17.08 -16.21
C ASP A 141 -25.73 -17.93 -16.97
N VAL A 142 -24.96 -18.72 -16.24
CA VAL A 142 -23.89 -19.57 -16.77
C VAL A 142 -24.13 -20.99 -16.30
N LEU A 143 -23.97 -21.95 -17.21
CA LEU A 143 -23.97 -23.36 -16.92
C LEU A 143 -22.52 -23.79 -16.65
N ARG A 144 -22.24 -24.24 -15.43
CA ARG A 144 -21.01 -24.98 -15.12
C ARG A 144 -21.27 -26.46 -15.37
N ILE A 145 -20.47 -27.09 -16.21
CA ILE A 145 -20.47 -28.55 -16.42
C ILE A 145 -19.19 -29.10 -15.82
N HIS A 146 -19.31 -30.03 -14.89
CA HIS A 146 -18.18 -30.80 -14.37
C HIS A 146 -17.96 -32.03 -15.25
N TYR A 147 -16.72 -32.38 -15.54
CA TYR A 147 -16.37 -33.55 -16.33
C TYR A 147 -15.06 -34.15 -15.80
N ILE A 148 -14.87 -35.46 -16.00
CA ILE A 148 -13.62 -36.12 -15.65
C ILE A 148 -12.57 -35.74 -16.70
N SER A 149 -11.47 -35.12 -16.26
CA SER A 149 -10.33 -34.89 -17.14
C SER A 149 -9.60 -36.21 -17.35
N SER A 150 -9.82 -36.86 -18.49
CA SER A 150 -9.17 -38.13 -18.81
C SER A 150 -7.78 -37.91 -19.41
N ASP A 151 -6.81 -37.48 -18.60
CA ASP A 151 -5.41 -37.82 -18.89
C ASP A 151 -5.20 -39.29 -18.50
N GLN A 152 -4.58 -40.04 -19.40
CA GLN A 152 -4.62 -41.50 -19.35
C GLN A 152 -3.63 -42.06 -18.32
N GLU A 153 -2.56 -41.32 -18.00
CA GLU A 153 -1.66 -41.65 -16.88
C GLU A 153 -2.34 -41.52 -15.50
N GLU A 154 -3.30 -40.61 -15.32
CA GLU A 154 -3.92 -40.35 -14.01
C GLU A 154 -5.06 -41.33 -13.71
N LEU A 155 -5.81 -41.73 -14.74
CA LEU A 155 -6.76 -42.84 -14.66
C LEU A 155 -6.08 -44.15 -14.25
N ASP A 156 -4.92 -44.48 -14.83
CA ASP A 156 -4.14 -45.67 -14.46
C ASP A 156 -3.53 -45.57 -13.03
N ARG A 157 -3.44 -44.35 -12.46
CA ARG A 157 -3.05 -44.10 -11.06
C ARG A 157 -4.24 -44.00 -10.10
N GLY A 158 -5.48 -44.07 -10.60
CA GLY A 158 -6.71 -44.02 -9.79
C GLY A 158 -7.07 -42.63 -9.25
N ILE A 159 -6.64 -41.56 -9.91
CA ILE A 159 -6.91 -40.17 -9.50
C ILE A 159 -7.99 -39.57 -10.44
N GLU A 160 -9.20 -39.36 -9.93
CA GLU A 160 -10.25 -38.60 -10.66
C GLU A 160 -10.07 -37.08 -10.45
N GLU A 161 -9.34 -36.39 -11.34
CA GLU A 161 -9.43 -34.91 -11.36
C GLU A 161 -10.71 -34.46 -12.09
N ARG A 162 -11.65 -33.92 -11.32
CA ARG A 162 -12.92 -33.37 -11.82
C ARG A 162 -12.76 -31.91 -12.22
N SER A 163 -12.36 -31.70 -13.46
CA SER A 163 -12.37 -30.39 -14.13
C SER A 163 -13.81 -29.86 -14.33
N SER A 164 -13.93 -28.58 -14.66
CA SER A 164 -15.22 -28.01 -15.09
C SER A 164 -15.04 -26.91 -16.15
N ILE A 165 -16.04 -26.79 -17.02
CA ILE A 165 -16.19 -25.72 -18.01
C ILE A 165 -17.40 -24.86 -17.67
N GLU A 166 -17.31 -23.55 -17.93
CA GLU A 166 -18.39 -22.60 -17.75
C GLU A 166 -18.86 -22.06 -19.10
N LEU A 167 -20.17 -22.18 -19.37
CA LEU A 167 -20.79 -21.95 -20.67
C LEU A 167 -21.96 -20.95 -20.54
N PRO A 168 -21.94 -19.80 -21.25
CA PRO A 168 -23.00 -18.80 -21.16
C PRO A 168 -24.35 -19.31 -21.67
N ILE A 169 -25.41 -19.09 -20.89
CA ILE A 169 -26.79 -19.50 -21.22
C ILE A 169 -27.44 -18.43 -22.10
N ARG A 170 -27.91 -18.82 -23.29
CA ARG A 170 -28.63 -17.91 -24.18
C ARG A 170 -30.10 -17.76 -23.79
N ARG A 171 -30.79 -18.88 -23.54
CA ARG A 171 -32.18 -18.95 -23.06
C ARG A 171 -32.61 -20.39 -22.73
N VAL A 172 -33.69 -20.54 -21.96
CA VAL A 172 -34.48 -21.78 -21.93
C VAL A 172 -35.20 -21.96 -23.28
N ASP A 173 -35.37 -23.21 -23.74
CA ASP A 173 -36.25 -23.53 -24.85
C ASP A 173 -37.72 -23.58 -24.37
N ALA A 174 -38.55 -22.70 -24.92
CA ALA A 174 -39.97 -22.61 -24.59
C ALA A 174 -40.83 -23.63 -25.35
N GLN A 175 -40.30 -24.29 -26.39
CA GLN A 175 -41.03 -25.24 -27.23
C GLN A 175 -40.72 -26.71 -26.88
N ASP A 176 -39.51 -27.00 -26.38
CA ASP A 176 -39.14 -28.35 -25.94
C ASP A 176 -39.90 -28.77 -24.67
N PRO A 177 -40.58 -29.94 -24.67
CA PRO A 177 -41.39 -30.39 -23.52
C PRO A 177 -40.53 -30.82 -22.33
N ASP A 178 -39.31 -31.29 -22.60
CA ASP A 178 -38.35 -31.82 -21.62
C ASP A 178 -37.48 -30.71 -21.02
N ASN A 179 -37.86 -29.45 -21.24
CA ASN A 179 -37.34 -28.27 -20.55
C ASN A 179 -35.87 -27.97 -20.88
N ALA A 180 -35.47 -28.19 -22.14
CA ALA A 180 -34.11 -27.95 -22.62
C ALA A 180 -33.63 -26.48 -22.51
N LEU A 181 -32.33 -26.29 -22.60
CA LEU A 181 -31.63 -25.00 -22.54
C LEU A 181 -30.70 -24.84 -23.74
N ILE A 182 -30.61 -23.61 -24.25
CA ILE A 182 -29.76 -23.24 -25.39
C ILE A 182 -28.62 -22.38 -24.88
N LEU A 183 -27.38 -22.80 -25.16
CA LEU A 183 -26.15 -22.06 -24.88
C LEU A 183 -25.89 -20.96 -25.93
N GLU A 184 -25.06 -19.97 -25.59
CA GLU A 184 -24.61 -18.93 -26.52
C GLU A 184 -23.40 -19.40 -27.35
N VAL A 185 -22.65 -20.38 -26.85
CA VAL A 185 -21.52 -21.06 -27.53
C VAL A 185 -21.88 -22.49 -27.93
N SER A 186 -21.21 -23.02 -28.95
CA SER A 186 -21.22 -24.45 -29.28
C SER A 186 -20.00 -25.14 -28.67
N LEU A 187 -20.20 -26.35 -28.17
CA LEU A 187 -19.11 -27.30 -27.94
C LEU A 187 -18.64 -27.92 -29.27
N ASN A 188 -17.47 -28.54 -29.25
CA ASN A 188 -16.89 -29.27 -30.40
C ASN A 188 -17.25 -30.76 -30.41
N PHE A 189 -17.96 -31.25 -29.38
CA PHE A 189 -18.32 -32.66 -29.16
C PHE A 189 -19.60 -32.75 -28.31
N GLU A 190 -20.34 -33.85 -28.43
CA GLU A 190 -21.57 -34.10 -27.65
C GLU A 190 -21.26 -34.80 -26.32
N LEU A 191 -21.91 -34.34 -25.25
CA LEU A 191 -21.92 -34.98 -23.94
C LEU A 191 -23.14 -35.90 -23.85
N LEU A 192 -22.99 -37.13 -24.33
CA LEU A 192 -24.04 -38.15 -24.35
C LEU A 192 -24.21 -38.88 -22.99
N THR A 193 -23.13 -38.95 -22.20
CA THR A 193 -23.20 -39.33 -20.78
C THR A 193 -23.77 -38.14 -19.99
N PRO A 194 -24.73 -38.35 -19.07
CA PRO A 194 -25.21 -37.28 -18.21
C PRO A 194 -24.15 -36.83 -17.19
N GLU A 195 -23.63 -35.63 -17.35
CA GLU A 195 -22.62 -35.03 -16.47
C GLU A 195 -23.24 -34.10 -15.42
N ARG A 196 -22.54 -33.91 -14.29
CA ARG A 196 -22.97 -32.98 -13.24
C ARG A 196 -22.97 -31.55 -13.75
N ILE A 197 -24.10 -30.86 -13.57
CA ILE A 197 -24.24 -29.43 -13.87
C ILE A 197 -24.63 -28.59 -12.66
N GLU A 198 -24.23 -27.32 -12.73
CA GLU A 198 -24.70 -26.23 -11.87
C GLU A 198 -25.08 -25.03 -12.74
N ILE A 199 -26.06 -24.24 -12.32
CA ILE A 199 -26.42 -22.97 -12.98
C ILE A 199 -26.25 -21.83 -12.00
N TRP A 200 -25.44 -20.85 -12.39
CA TRP A 200 -25.06 -19.70 -11.60
C TRP A 200 -25.50 -18.41 -12.29
N ARG A 201 -26.25 -17.56 -11.56
CA ARG A 201 -26.60 -16.21 -11.97
C ARG A 201 -25.45 -15.28 -11.65
N TYR A 202 -24.60 -15.03 -12.64
CA TYR A 202 -23.62 -13.95 -12.61
C TYR A 202 -24.37 -12.63 -12.75
N SER A 203 -24.87 -12.16 -11.61
CA SER A 203 -25.68 -10.95 -11.48
C SER A 203 -24.88 -9.67 -11.80
N ASP A 204 -23.55 -9.77 -11.84
CA ASP A 204 -22.66 -8.74 -12.38
C ASP A 204 -21.52 -9.36 -13.24
N LYS A 205 -21.31 -8.81 -14.44
CA LYS A 205 -20.16 -9.11 -15.32
C LYS A 205 -18.82 -8.71 -14.69
N ARG A 206 -18.84 -7.76 -13.76
CA ARG A 206 -17.66 -7.30 -13.02
C ARG A 206 -17.02 -8.41 -12.19
N MET A 207 -17.80 -9.33 -11.63
CA MET A 207 -17.28 -10.50 -10.90
C MET A 207 -16.54 -11.48 -11.82
N GLU A 208 -17.10 -11.75 -13.00
CA GLU A 208 -16.45 -12.55 -14.05
C GLU A 208 -15.15 -11.87 -14.52
N GLN A 209 -15.19 -10.54 -14.73
CA GLN A 209 -14.01 -9.76 -15.10
C GLN A 209 -12.93 -9.77 -14.01
N ILE A 210 -13.30 -9.62 -12.74
CA ILE A 210 -12.37 -9.73 -11.59
C ILE A 210 -11.70 -11.10 -11.58
N ALA A 211 -12.47 -12.19 -11.68
CA ALA A 211 -11.91 -13.54 -11.70
C ALA A 211 -10.95 -13.76 -12.90
N ASN A 212 -11.33 -13.28 -14.08
CA ASN A 212 -10.51 -13.37 -15.29
C ASN A 212 -9.23 -12.53 -15.20
N ASP A 213 -9.28 -11.30 -14.69
CA ASP A 213 -8.10 -10.44 -14.53
C ASP A 213 -7.13 -11.00 -13.46
N LEU A 214 -7.64 -11.50 -12.33
CA LEU A 214 -6.81 -12.19 -11.32
C LEU A 214 -6.12 -13.42 -11.90
N LYS A 215 -6.88 -14.30 -12.58
CA LYS A 215 -6.35 -15.53 -13.21
C LYS A 215 -5.35 -15.22 -14.34
N ARG A 216 -5.58 -14.15 -15.10
CA ARG A 216 -4.66 -13.68 -16.15
C ARG A 216 -3.35 -13.16 -15.56
N TYR A 217 -3.40 -12.42 -14.46
CA TYR A 217 -2.19 -12.00 -13.76
C TYR A 217 -1.43 -13.20 -13.20
N GLU A 218 -2.12 -14.10 -12.47
CA GLU A 218 -1.54 -15.31 -11.90
C GLU A 218 -0.83 -16.15 -12.97
N ALA A 219 -1.51 -16.49 -14.06
CA ALA A 219 -0.97 -17.35 -15.11
C ALA A 219 0.16 -16.68 -15.92
N ILE A 220 -0.06 -15.47 -16.44
CA ILE A 220 0.81 -14.88 -17.48
C ILE A 220 1.35 -13.48 -17.17
N ARG A 221 1.14 -12.94 -15.96
CA ARG A 221 1.63 -11.62 -15.51
C ARG A 221 1.23 -10.48 -16.47
N GLN A 222 -0.06 -10.43 -16.82
CA GLN A 222 -0.63 -9.40 -17.69
C GLN A 222 -1.83 -8.68 -17.06
N PRO A 223 -1.77 -7.34 -16.86
CA PRO A 223 -0.57 -6.50 -16.99
C PRO A 223 0.50 -6.86 -15.93
N ALA A 224 1.71 -6.32 -16.04
CA ALA A 224 2.73 -6.54 -15.01
C ALA A 224 2.56 -5.60 -13.80
N VAL A 225 2.02 -4.40 -14.01
CA VAL A 225 1.78 -3.35 -13.02
C VAL A 225 0.34 -2.88 -13.17
N GLY A 226 -0.37 -2.60 -12.07
CA GLY A 226 -1.78 -2.21 -12.12
C GLY A 226 -2.69 -3.34 -12.60
N TRP A 227 -2.40 -4.57 -12.17
CA TRP A 227 -3.18 -5.78 -12.48
C TRP A 227 -4.40 -5.92 -11.57
N GLU A 228 -4.36 -5.25 -10.42
CA GLU A 228 -5.33 -5.36 -9.33
C GLU A 228 -6.71 -4.84 -9.75
N PRO A 229 -7.74 -5.71 -9.87
CA PRO A 229 -9.06 -5.32 -10.36
C PRO A 229 -9.87 -4.68 -9.23
N SER A 230 -9.44 -3.50 -8.77
CA SER A 230 -9.99 -2.84 -7.59
C SER A 230 -11.42 -2.33 -7.78
N PRO A 231 -12.18 -2.19 -6.67
CA PRO A 231 -13.51 -1.58 -6.70
C PRO A 231 -13.60 -0.15 -7.28
N ASP A 232 -12.51 0.61 -7.31
CA ASP A 232 -12.41 1.98 -7.84
C ASP A 232 -11.75 2.09 -9.23
N ARG A 233 -11.39 0.97 -9.88
CA ARG A 233 -10.65 0.97 -11.17
C ARG A 233 -11.33 1.81 -12.27
N GLY A 234 -12.66 1.85 -12.31
CA GLY A 234 -13.42 2.70 -13.24
C GLY A 234 -13.27 4.21 -12.98
N ALA A 235 -13.04 4.62 -11.73
CA ALA A 235 -12.72 6.00 -11.37
C ALA A 235 -11.27 6.34 -11.76
N LEU A 236 -10.32 5.41 -11.57
CA LEU A 236 -8.92 5.60 -11.96
C LEU A 236 -8.73 5.70 -13.48
N ALA A 237 -9.46 4.90 -14.27
CA ALA A 237 -9.45 5.03 -15.74
C ALA A 237 -10.01 6.39 -16.19
N ASN A 238 -11.04 6.91 -15.51
CA ASN A 238 -11.62 8.24 -15.77
C ASN A 238 -10.65 9.37 -15.38
N LEU A 239 -9.92 9.20 -14.27
CA LEU A 239 -8.83 10.09 -13.85
C LEU A 239 -7.73 10.17 -14.90
N VAL A 240 -7.18 9.02 -15.31
CA VAL A 240 -6.08 8.93 -16.29
C VAL A 240 -6.48 9.56 -17.63
N GLU A 241 -7.64 9.21 -18.20
CA GLU A 241 -8.04 9.78 -19.49
C GLU A 241 -8.37 11.28 -19.39
N ARG A 242 -8.93 11.78 -18.27
CA ARG A 242 -9.12 13.24 -18.11
C ARG A 242 -7.81 13.99 -17.92
N SER A 243 -6.87 13.46 -17.13
CA SER A 243 -5.53 14.04 -17.01
C SER A 243 -4.82 14.06 -18.37
N ASN A 244 -4.96 13.01 -19.18
CA ASN A 244 -4.42 12.97 -20.54
C ASN A 244 -5.14 13.94 -21.50
N GLN A 245 -6.46 14.10 -21.42
CA GLN A 245 -7.19 15.14 -22.18
C GLN A 245 -6.76 16.56 -21.79
N TRP A 246 -6.51 16.79 -20.50
CA TRP A 246 -6.01 18.05 -19.97
C TRP A 246 -4.59 18.36 -20.44
N LEU A 247 -3.65 17.40 -20.33
CA LEU A 247 -2.28 17.51 -20.84
C LEU A 247 -2.23 17.86 -22.33
N ARG A 248 -3.01 17.14 -23.16
CA ARG A 248 -3.17 17.43 -24.61
C ARG A 248 -3.70 18.86 -24.90
N GLY A 249 -4.28 19.53 -23.89
CA GLY A 249 -4.78 20.89 -23.97
C GLY A 249 -3.72 21.98 -23.71
N LEU A 250 -2.60 21.67 -23.07
CA LEU A 250 -1.55 22.63 -22.68
C LEU A 250 -0.83 23.28 -23.89
N PRO A 251 -0.15 24.43 -23.70
CA PRO A 251 0.83 24.96 -24.65
C PRO A 251 2.10 24.10 -24.67
N GLU A 252 2.77 24.00 -25.81
CA GLU A 252 4.05 23.27 -25.94
C GLU A 252 5.14 23.88 -25.03
N GLU A 253 5.20 25.22 -24.97
CA GLU A 253 6.12 26.03 -24.16
C GLU A 253 5.76 26.12 -22.64
N SER A 254 4.89 25.25 -22.11
CA SER A 254 4.36 25.41 -20.73
C SER A 254 5.39 25.28 -19.60
N SER A 255 6.55 24.65 -19.84
CA SER A 255 7.46 24.24 -18.77
C SER A 255 8.94 24.30 -19.15
N VAL A 256 9.77 24.56 -18.12
CA VAL A 256 11.25 24.56 -18.16
C VAL A 256 11.82 23.23 -17.60
N TRP A 257 10.95 22.25 -17.30
CA TRP A 257 11.34 20.95 -16.76
C TRP A 257 12.42 20.26 -17.61
N GLN A 258 13.37 19.59 -16.94
CA GLN A 258 14.39 18.74 -17.52
C GLN A 258 14.53 17.45 -16.68
N PRO A 259 15.05 16.35 -17.24
CA PRO A 259 15.42 15.18 -16.43
C PRO A 259 16.54 15.54 -15.46
N THR A 260 16.44 15.13 -14.19
CA THR A 260 17.53 15.31 -13.21
C THR A 260 18.79 14.53 -13.63
N PRO A 261 20.00 15.08 -13.45
CA PRO A 261 21.25 14.33 -13.66
C PRO A 261 21.41 13.18 -12.66
N LEU A 262 20.71 13.20 -11.51
CA LEU A 262 20.82 12.14 -10.48
C LEU A 262 20.37 10.75 -10.97
N LEU A 263 19.64 10.65 -12.09
CA LEU A 263 19.31 9.38 -12.74
C LEU A 263 20.57 8.60 -13.19
N GLU A 264 21.69 9.28 -13.45
CA GLU A 264 22.96 8.62 -13.76
C GLU A 264 23.56 7.88 -12.54
N GLY A 265 23.15 8.27 -11.32
CA GLY A 265 23.54 7.62 -10.06
C GLY A 265 22.70 6.39 -9.68
N VAL A 266 21.58 6.12 -10.36
CA VAL A 266 20.80 4.88 -10.17
C VAL A 266 21.61 3.71 -10.76
N PRO A 267 21.79 2.58 -10.03
CA PRO A 267 22.59 1.44 -10.51
C PRO A 267 22.20 0.98 -11.91
N ALA A 268 23.19 0.69 -12.77
CA ALA A 268 22.97 0.43 -14.19
C ALA A 268 22.00 -0.75 -14.42
N GLU A 269 22.19 -1.86 -13.69
CA GLU A 269 21.31 -3.04 -13.77
C GLU A 269 19.84 -2.72 -13.47
N LEU A 270 19.60 -1.84 -12.49
CA LEU A 270 18.26 -1.41 -12.09
C LEU A 270 17.68 -0.39 -13.07
N ARG A 271 18.52 0.48 -13.63
CA ARG A 271 18.14 1.46 -14.67
C ARG A 271 17.78 0.78 -15.99
N GLU A 272 18.48 -0.29 -16.34
CA GLU A 272 18.24 -1.12 -17.53
C GLU A 272 17.17 -2.20 -17.30
N ALA A 273 16.72 -2.40 -16.05
CA ALA A 273 15.70 -3.38 -15.70
C ALA A 273 14.38 -3.15 -16.44
N LYS A 274 13.69 -4.26 -16.73
CA LYS A 274 12.42 -4.25 -17.46
C LYS A 274 11.36 -3.44 -16.70
N GLY A 275 10.71 -2.52 -17.41
CA GLY A 275 9.79 -1.54 -16.81
C GLY A 275 10.50 -0.25 -16.42
N VAL A 276 11.54 -0.34 -15.59
CA VAL A 276 12.34 0.83 -15.16
C VAL A 276 12.95 1.55 -16.37
N ALA A 277 13.65 0.84 -17.25
CA ALA A 277 14.27 1.40 -18.45
C ALA A 277 13.29 2.16 -19.36
N ALA A 278 12.02 1.72 -19.40
CA ALA A 278 10.98 2.42 -20.13
C ALA A 278 10.48 3.65 -19.36
N ALA A 279 10.30 3.55 -18.04
CA ALA A 279 9.80 4.63 -17.19
C ALA A 279 10.80 5.79 -17.04
N VAL A 280 12.11 5.54 -17.08
CA VAL A 280 13.17 6.56 -16.96
C VAL A 280 13.72 7.03 -18.31
N ALA A 281 13.22 6.52 -19.44
CA ALA A 281 13.58 7.02 -20.77
C ALA A 281 13.17 8.49 -20.94
N ALA A 282 14.05 9.32 -21.53
CA ALA A 282 13.87 10.77 -21.62
C ALA A 282 12.48 11.18 -22.15
N ASP A 283 12.06 10.59 -23.28
CA ASP A 283 10.75 10.85 -23.91
C ASP A 283 9.57 10.52 -22.96
N ASN A 284 9.68 9.46 -22.15
CA ASN A 284 8.66 9.06 -21.19
C ASN A 284 8.66 9.88 -19.90
N LEU A 285 9.78 10.51 -19.55
CA LEU A 285 9.85 11.52 -18.50
C LEU A 285 9.31 12.88 -18.98
N ALA A 286 9.59 13.25 -20.24
CA ALA A 286 9.30 14.56 -20.83
C ALA A 286 7.89 14.69 -21.43
N GLU A 287 7.44 13.74 -22.25
CA GLU A 287 6.25 13.88 -23.11
C GLU A 287 5.20 12.78 -22.90
N GLY A 288 5.57 11.68 -22.24
CA GLY A 288 4.68 10.54 -22.02
C GLY A 288 3.36 10.92 -21.31
N GLN A 289 2.25 10.36 -21.79
CA GLN A 289 0.94 10.43 -21.13
C GLN A 289 0.89 9.55 -19.87
N PHE A 290 -0.06 9.82 -18.96
CA PHE A 290 -0.35 8.92 -17.85
C PHE A 290 -0.83 7.56 -18.39
N THR A 291 -0.30 6.46 -17.86
CA THR A 291 -0.79 5.10 -18.15
C THR A 291 -1.86 4.68 -17.15
N ASP A 292 -2.70 3.70 -17.51
CA ASP A 292 -3.77 3.18 -16.63
C ASP A 292 -3.24 2.79 -15.24
N ALA A 293 -2.06 2.16 -15.18
CA ALA A 293 -1.40 1.77 -13.93
C ALA A 293 -0.95 2.98 -13.08
N GLN A 294 -0.54 4.09 -13.71
CA GLN A 294 -0.19 5.33 -13.00
C GLN A 294 -1.40 6.00 -12.35
N GLY A 295 -2.63 5.66 -12.75
CA GLY A 295 -3.84 6.10 -12.05
C GLY A 295 -3.86 5.71 -10.57
N ARG A 296 -3.28 4.56 -10.21
CA ARG A 296 -3.12 4.15 -8.80
C ARG A 296 -2.05 4.98 -8.08
N LEU A 297 -0.96 5.34 -8.75
CA LEU A 297 0.10 6.17 -8.16
C LEU A 297 -0.37 7.61 -7.93
N LEU A 298 -1.29 8.13 -8.75
CA LEU A 298 -1.99 9.39 -8.44
C LEU A 298 -2.90 9.28 -7.20
N GLN A 299 -3.55 8.13 -7.01
CA GLN A 299 -4.34 7.83 -5.81
C GLN A 299 -3.46 7.63 -4.56
N GLU A 300 -2.27 7.06 -4.71
CA GLU A 300 -1.26 6.90 -3.66
C GLU A 300 -0.95 8.26 -3.00
N SER A 301 -0.58 9.26 -3.81
CA SER A 301 -0.30 10.62 -3.31
C SER A 301 -1.51 11.24 -2.60
N VAL A 302 -2.73 10.99 -3.08
CA VAL A 302 -3.96 11.44 -2.40
C VAL A 302 -4.15 10.76 -1.05
N TRP A 303 -3.90 9.46 -0.93
CA TRP A 303 -3.95 8.76 0.35
C TRP A 303 -2.87 9.26 1.30
N MET A 304 -1.63 9.43 0.84
CA MET A 304 -0.53 9.93 1.67
C MET A 304 -0.82 11.35 2.18
N ARG A 305 -1.38 12.23 1.34
CA ARG A 305 -1.80 13.57 1.76
C ARG A 305 -2.91 13.49 2.80
N ASP A 306 -3.97 12.74 2.49
CA ASP A 306 -5.14 12.62 3.36
C ASP A 306 -4.73 12.08 4.74
N ILE A 307 -3.90 11.03 4.79
CA ILE A 307 -3.30 10.49 6.02
C ILE A 307 -2.48 11.57 6.74
N ALA A 308 -1.53 12.21 6.06
CA ALA A 308 -0.61 13.15 6.71
C ALA A 308 -1.32 14.39 7.28
N ASP A 309 -2.41 14.85 6.66
CA ASP A 309 -3.20 15.99 7.11
C ASP A 309 -3.83 15.78 8.50
N TRP A 310 -4.19 14.53 8.86
CA TRP A 310 -4.76 14.18 10.17
C TRP A 310 -3.79 13.45 11.11
N ALA A 311 -2.89 12.61 10.59
CA ALA A 311 -1.96 11.80 11.39
C ALA A 311 -0.93 12.64 12.18
N ARG A 312 -0.64 13.87 11.72
CA ARG A 312 0.13 14.86 12.49
C ARG A 312 -0.54 15.32 13.79
N GLY A 313 -1.84 15.07 13.96
CA GLY A 313 -2.63 15.48 15.12
C GLY A 313 -2.49 16.98 15.43
N ALA A 314 -2.00 17.29 16.63
CA ALA A 314 -1.78 18.65 17.15
C ALA A 314 -0.31 19.10 17.12
N ALA A 315 0.55 18.45 16.34
CA ALA A 315 1.97 18.80 16.22
C ALA A 315 2.18 20.27 15.79
N LEU A 316 3.17 20.94 16.39
CA LEU A 316 3.42 22.38 16.23
C LEU A 316 4.71 22.70 15.47
N THR A 317 5.66 21.76 15.41
CA THR A 317 6.90 21.89 14.62
C THR A 317 6.97 20.81 13.54
N ASP A 318 7.83 21.02 12.55
CA ASP A 318 8.04 20.04 11.46
C ASP A 318 8.69 18.75 12.00
N VAL A 319 9.48 18.81 13.10
CA VAL A 319 10.05 17.63 13.78
C VAL A 319 8.99 16.86 14.57
N ASP A 320 8.12 17.54 15.33
CA ASP A 320 6.99 16.88 16.02
C ASP A 320 6.04 16.24 15.01
N THR A 321 5.83 16.92 13.87
CA THR A 321 5.01 16.43 12.76
C THR A 321 5.62 15.16 12.16
N ALA A 322 6.92 15.18 11.87
CA ALA A 322 7.64 13.99 11.40
C ALA A 322 7.55 12.84 12.41
N ALA A 323 7.71 13.09 13.71
CA ALA A 323 7.58 12.08 14.75
C ALA A 323 6.16 11.45 14.78
N ALA A 324 5.12 12.26 14.60
CA ALA A 324 3.73 11.77 14.52
C ALA A 324 3.45 10.96 13.25
N LEU A 325 3.97 11.39 12.08
CA LEU A 325 3.87 10.62 10.82
C LEU A 325 4.64 9.30 10.88
N PHE A 326 5.81 9.30 11.52
CA PHE A 326 6.61 8.10 11.74
C PHE A 326 5.89 7.13 12.69
N ASP A 327 5.34 7.62 13.80
CA ASP A 327 4.53 6.83 14.74
C ASP A 327 3.33 6.18 14.03
N TRP A 328 2.57 6.96 13.26
CA TRP A 328 1.47 6.44 12.45
C TRP A 328 1.92 5.33 11.50
N THR A 329 3.07 5.50 10.85
CA THR A 329 3.64 4.53 9.90
C THR A 329 4.02 3.22 10.61
N VAL A 330 4.66 3.29 11.77
CA VAL A 330 5.04 2.10 12.56
C VAL A 330 3.81 1.35 13.07
N ARG A 331 2.75 2.07 13.49
CA ARG A 331 1.47 1.47 13.92
C ARG A 331 0.68 0.83 12.77
N ASN A 332 0.62 1.48 11.61
CA ASN A 332 -0.19 1.06 10.47
C ASN A 332 0.50 0.10 9.49
N VAL A 333 1.83 -0.05 9.57
CA VAL A 333 2.62 -0.98 8.75
C VAL A 333 3.33 -1.99 9.65
N GLN A 334 2.78 -3.20 9.74
CA GLN A 334 3.44 -4.33 10.39
C GLN A 334 4.70 -4.74 9.61
N LEU A 335 5.75 -5.19 10.31
CA LEU A 335 6.90 -5.83 9.65
C LEU A 335 6.62 -7.30 9.36
N ASP A 336 6.98 -7.70 8.14
CA ASP A 336 6.89 -9.06 7.62
C ASP A 336 8.27 -9.71 7.44
N ASP A 337 8.24 -11.04 7.32
CA ASP A 337 9.39 -11.82 6.91
C ASP A 337 9.79 -11.55 5.44
N PRO A 338 11.04 -11.88 5.02
CA PRO A 338 11.52 -11.64 3.66
C PRO A 338 10.85 -12.48 2.55
N ALA A 339 9.91 -13.40 2.86
CA ALA A 339 9.13 -14.11 1.86
C ALA A 339 7.75 -13.45 1.66
N ARG A 340 7.06 -13.05 2.74
CA ARG A 340 5.80 -12.30 2.67
C ARG A 340 5.98 -10.87 2.19
N ALA A 341 7.09 -10.20 2.54
CA ALA A 341 7.38 -8.84 2.07
C ALA A 341 7.50 -8.72 0.52
N ARG A 342 7.79 -9.82 -0.19
CA ARG A 342 7.97 -9.87 -1.66
C ARG A 342 6.68 -9.73 -2.48
N THR A 343 5.52 -9.69 -1.84
CA THR A 343 4.23 -9.45 -2.53
C THR A 343 3.81 -7.97 -2.50
N VAL A 344 4.69 -7.10 -2.01
CA VAL A 344 4.47 -5.66 -1.85
C VAL A 344 5.58 -4.92 -2.58
N HIS A 345 5.19 -4.03 -3.50
CA HIS A 345 6.07 -3.37 -4.47
C HIS A 345 5.97 -1.83 -4.43
N PHE A 346 4.82 -1.28 -4.02
CA PHE A 346 4.53 0.16 -4.07
C PHE A 346 3.94 0.67 -2.74
N PRO A 347 4.18 1.94 -2.34
CA PRO A 347 3.65 2.50 -1.08
C PRO A 347 2.14 2.35 -0.90
N TRP A 348 1.35 2.46 -1.97
CA TRP A 348 -0.10 2.25 -1.92
C TRP A 348 -0.46 0.82 -1.48
N GLN A 349 0.31 -0.19 -1.88
CA GLN A 349 0.14 -1.57 -1.40
C GLN A 349 0.53 -1.68 0.07
N VAL A 350 1.64 -1.04 0.48
CA VAL A 350 2.09 -1.02 1.89
C VAL A 350 0.99 -0.47 2.80
N VAL A 351 0.36 0.67 2.45
CA VAL A 351 -0.72 1.24 3.26
C VAL A 351 -2.05 0.48 3.09
N ALA A 352 -2.45 0.10 1.88
CA ALA A 352 -3.70 -0.63 1.64
C ALA A 352 -3.71 -1.96 2.41
N TYR A 353 -2.62 -2.72 2.32
CA TYR A 353 -2.47 -4.01 2.98
C TYR A 353 -2.13 -3.86 4.47
N GLY A 354 -1.39 -2.80 4.86
CA GLY A 354 -1.00 -2.51 6.24
C GLY A 354 0.25 -3.26 6.72
N HIS A 355 1.11 -3.71 5.80
CA HIS A 355 2.31 -4.50 6.13
C HIS A 355 3.40 -4.38 5.05
N GLY A 356 4.65 -4.66 5.43
CA GLY A 356 5.83 -4.56 4.56
C GLY A 356 7.14 -4.86 5.30
N ASN A 357 8.28 -4.41 4.78
CA ASN A 357 9.57 -4.48 5.45
C ASN A 357 10.02 -3.07 5.94
N ALA A 358 11.24 -2.95 6.49
CA ALA A 358 11.78 -1.67 6.96
C ALA A 358 11.90 -0.63 5.83
N THR A 359 12.32 -1.05 4.63
CA THR A 359 12.36 -0.23 3.41
C THR A 359 10.97 0.33 3.07
N HIS A 360 9.93 -0.51 3.12
CA HIS A 360 8.55 -0.09 2.85
C HIS A 360 8.03 0.92 3.89
N ARG A 361 8.38 0.76 5.17
CA ARG A 361 8.11 1.77 6.20
C ARG A 361 8.85 3.09 5.93
N ALA A 362 10.14 3.04 5.61
CA ALA A 362 10.92 4.23 5.29
C ALA A 362 10.35 4.98 4.07
N TRP A 363 9.92 4.25 3.03
CA TRP A 363 9.27 4.83 1.86
C TRP A 363 7.96 5.53 2.24
N VAL A 364 7.03 4.84 2.91
CA VAL A 364 5.73 5.42 3.33
C VAL A 364 5.94 6.67 4.20
N PHE A 365 6.87 6.63 5.17
CA PHE A 365 7.16 7.78 6.01
C PHE A 365 7.65 9.00 5.21
N VAL A 366 8.58 8.82 4.25
CA VAL A 366 9.05 9.91 3.40
C VAL A 366 7.95 10.41 2.45
N GLU A 367 7.09 9.54 1.91
CA GLU A 367 5.92 9.93 1.13
C GLU A 367 4.98 10.85 1.95
N LEU A 368 4.70 10.50 3.21
CA LEU A 368 3.87 11.31 4.12
C LEU A 368 4.50 12.68 4.42
N CYS A 369 5.80 12.72 4.73
CA CYS A 369 6.52 13.98 4.97
C CYS A 369 6.48 14.91 3.75
N ARG A 370 6.64 14.37 2.53
CA ARG A 370 6.61 15.16 1.29
C ARG A 370 5.27 15.88 1.10
N GLN A 371 4.14 15.25 1.44
CA GLN A 371 2.80 15.86 1.28
C GLN A 371 2.55 17.06 2.21
N LEU A 372 3.31 17.19 3.31
CA LEU A 372 3.29 18.38 4.17
C LEU A 372 4.39 19.39 3.80
N GLY A 373 5.22 19.09 2.80
CA GLY A 373 6.38 19.89 2.43
C GLY A 373 7.47 19.90 3.51
N ILE A 374 7.65 18.76 4.21
CA ILE A 374 8.78 18.48 5.10
C ILE A 374 9.84 17.73 4.29
N PRO A 375 11.02 18.31 4.02
CA PRO A 375 12.06 17.64 3.23
C PRO A 375 12.59 16.40 3.97
N ALA A 376 12.73 15.28 3.26
CA ALA A 376 13.17 14.01 3.85
C ALA A 376 13.94 13.15 2.85
N ALA A 377 14.85 12.34 3.37
CA ALA A 377 15.73 11.44 2.61
C ALA A 377 16.00 10.15 3.40
N VAL A 378 16.49 9.11 2.74
CA VAL A 378 17.00 7.90 3.40
C VAL A 378 18.51 8.02 3.49
N LEU A 379 19.06 7.94 4.70
CA LEU A 379 20.51 7.98 4.93
C LEU A 379 21.07 6.55 4.85
N ARG A 380 21.88 6.29 3.82
CA ARG A 380 22.65 5.06 3.65
C ARG A 380 23.98 5.21 4.38
N PHE A 381 24.21 4.31 5.33
CA PHE A 381 25.48 4.13 6.03
C PHE A 381 26.10 2.82 5.54
N ALA A 382 27.30 2.91 4.98
CA ALA A 382 28.07 1.78 4.48
C ALA A 382 29.58 2.11 4.61
N PRO A 383 30.46 1.17 4.97
CA PRO A 383 31.89 1.43 5.10
C PRO A 383 32.55 1.77 3.75
N ASP A 384 32.05 1.18 2.67
CA ASP A 384 32.40 1.46 1.28
C ASP A 384 31.17 1.30 0.37
N ALA A 385 31.25 1.83 -0.86
CA ALA A 385 30.09 1.99 -1.74
C ALA A 385 29.40 0.66 -2.09
N ASP A 386 30.20 -0.39 -2.30
CA ASP A 386 29.81 -1.70 -2.80
C ASP A 386 29.44 -2.70 -1.67
N ALA A 387 29.38 -2.26 -0.40
CA ALA A 387 29.03 -3.12 0.73
C ALA A 387 27.61 -3.72 0.60
N GLU A 388 27.48 -5.02 0.85
CA GLU A 388 26.17 -5.71 0.96
C GLU A 388 25.47 -5.42 2.29
N ALA A 389 26.25 -5.28 3.38
CA ALA A 389 25.74 -4.94 4.70
C ALA A 389 25.60 -3.41 4.81
N VAL A 390 24.35 -2.92 4.74
CA VAL A 390 24.03 -1.49 4.68
C VAL A 390 22.95 -1.17 5.70
N ARG A 391 23.13 -0.10 6.48
CA ARG A 391 22.03 0.48 7.27
C ARG A 391 21.39 1.62 6.49
N GLU A 392 20.07 1.62 6.43
CA GLU A 392 19.27 2.71 5.86
C GLU A 392 18.34 3.28 6.96
N LEU A 393 18.51 4.55 7.30
CA LEU A 393 17.66 5.26 8.26
C LEU A 393 16.97 6.44 7.56
N PRO A 394 15.62 6.50 7.47
CA PRO A 394 14.96 7.71 7.04
C PRO A 394 15.22 8.88 8.00
N ALA A 395 15.45 10.05 7.42
CA ALA A 395 15.69 11.30 8.13
C ALA A 395 14.89 12.45 7.54
N VAL A 396 14.44 13.38 8.39
CA VAL A 396 13.83 14.65 7.94
C VAL A 396 14.81 15.80 8.15
N MET A 397 14.83 16.74 7.22
CA MET A 397 15.71 17.91 7.26
C MET A 397 14.91 19.14 7.73
N VAL A 398 15.27 19.67 8.91
CA VAL A 398 14.63 20.87 9.50
C VAL A 398 15.73 21.84 9.93
N ASP A 399 15.60 23.12 9.58
CA ASP A 399 16.55 24.21 9.85
C ASP A 399 18.03 23.96 9.47
N GLY A 400 18.30 22.93 8.66
CA GLY A 400 19.63 22.51 8.19
C GLY A 400 20.17 21.24 8.85
N GLU A 401 19.44 20.65 9.80
CA GLU A 401 19.82 19.45 10.54
C GLU A 401 18.97 18.24 10.12
N LEU A 402 19.56 17.04 10.11
CA LEU A 402 18.91 15.78 9.73
C LEU A 402 18.50 14.96 10.96
N PHE A 403 17.20 14.89 11.26
CA PHE A 403 16.62 14.17 12.41
C PHE A 403 16.34 12.70 12.08
N LEU A 404 16.81 11.77 12.91
CA LEU A 404 16.97 10.34 12.56
C LEU A 404 15.89 9.39 13.12
N PHE A 405 15.40 8.49 12.26
CA PHE A 405 14.40 7.48 12.60
C PHE A 405 14.83 6.07 12.12
N ASP A 406 14.66 5.03 12.94
CA ASP A 406 14.92 3.64 12.53
C ASP A 406 13.59 2.92 12.21
N ALA A 407 13.35 2.67 10.92
CA ALA A 407 12.12 2.08 10.41
C ALA A 407 11.92 0.60 10.79
N GLU A 408 12.98 -0.13 11.14
CA GLU A 408 12.94 -1.54 11.51
C GLU A 408 12.59 -1.68 13.00
N TYR A 409 13.36 -1.02 13.87
CA TYR A 409 13.05 -0.93 15.29
C TYR A 409 11.75 -0.13 15.53
N GLY A 410 11.33 0.69 14.57
CA GLY A 410 10.10 1.49 14.64
C GLY A 410 10.20 2.61 15.67
N LEU A 411 11.40 3.19 15.85
CA LEU A 411 11.68 4.18 16.88
C LEU A 411 12.57 5.32 16.36
N PRO A 412 12.34 6.59 16.79
CA PRO A 412 13.34 7.64 16.64
C PRO A 412 14.58 7.35 17.50
N LEU A 413 15.75 7.75 17.01
CA LEU A 413 16.95 7.89 17.83
C LEU A 413 16.74 9.09 18.76
N LEU A 414 17.18 9.01 20.03
CA LEU A 414 16.86 10.02 21.04
C LEU A 414 18.09 10.66 21.68
N ALA A 415 18.11 11.99 21.73
CA ALA A 415 19.03 12.82 22.51
C ALA A 415 18.19 13.66 23.50
N ASP A 416 18.48 13.55 24.80
CA ASP A 416 17.76 14.24 25.88
C ASP A 416 16.22 14.18 25.78
N GLY A 417 15.69 13.03 25.34
CA GLY A 417 14.26 12.77 25.16
C GLY A 417 13.63 13.33 23.88
N LYS A 418 14.40 13.98 23.00
CA LYS A 418 13.98 14.49 21.69
C LYS A 418 14.58 13.65 20.56
N VAL A 419 14.03 13.74 19.35
CA VAL A 419 14.62 13.10 18.16
C VAL A 419 16.04 13.65 17.95
N ALA A 420 17.02 12.75 17.86
CA ALA A 420 18.43 13.09 17.66
C ALA A 420 18.74 13.44 16.20
N THR A 421 19.68 14.36 15.99
CA THR A 421 20.20 14.69 14.67
C THR A 421 21.37 13.78 14.28
N LEU A 422 21.73 13.79 12.98
CA LEU A 422 22.97 13.21 12.48
C LEU A 422 24.21 13.80 13.17
N ALA A 423 24.21 15.11 13.45
CA ALA A 423 25.29 15.78 14.15
C ALA A 423 25.42 15.32 15.61
N ASP A 424 24.30 15.10 16.32
CA ASP A 424 24.30 14.53 17.67
C ASP A 424 24.88 13.11 17.68
N VAL A 425 24.49 12.27 16.71
CA VAL A 425 24.92 10.87 16.63
C VAL A 425 26.38 10.72 16.20
N ILE A 426 26.88 11.57 15.30
CA ILE A 426 28.31 11.68 14.97
C ILE A 426 29.11 12.16 16.20
N SER A 427 28.61 13.16 16.92
CA SER A 427 29.30 13.72 18.10
C SER A 427 29.25 12.80 19.32
N ASN A 428 28.19 11.98 19.44
CA ASN A 428 27.97 11.04 20.53
C ASN A 428 27.39 9.70 20.03
N PRO A 429 28.23 8.77 19.53
CA PRO A 429 27.78 7.47 19.06
C PRO A 429 27.10 6.59 20.13
N GLN A 430 27.20 6.94 21.42
CA GLN A 430 26.48 6.24 22.51
C GLN A 430 24.96 6.39 22.40
N LEU A 431 24.45 7.41 21.67
CA LEU A 431 23.03 7.54 21.38
C LEU A 431 22.46 6.34 20.61
N MET A 432 23.28 5.71 19.74
CA MET A 432 22.90 4.48 19.04
C MET A 432 22.89 3.26 19.96
N ARG A 433 23.80 3.21 20.93
CA ARG A 433 23.92 2.09 21.89
C ARG A 433 22.70 1.97 22.80
N GLN A 434 21.84 2.98 22.88
CA GLN A 434 20.49 2.88 23.48
C GLN A 434 19.60 1.79 22.83
N PHE A 435 19.94 1.35 21.61
CA PHE A 435 19.23 0.30 20.87
C PHE A 435 19.88 -1.09 21.03
N ASP A 436 21.00 -1.21 21.77
CA ASP A 436 21.69 -2.49 21.98
C ASP A 436 20.85 -3.39 22.89
N LEU A 437 20.69 -4.65 22.46
CA LEU A 437 20.03 -5.69 23.23
C LEU A 437 21.05 -6.76 23.67
N PRO A 438 20.77 -7.51 24.75
CA PRO A 438 21.58 -8.67 25.12
C PRO A 438 21.81 -9.59 23.91
N GLU A 439 23.07 -10.00 23.72
CA GLU A 439 23.55 -10.83 22.59
C GLU A 439 23.36 -10.21 21.19
N THR A 440 22.69 -9.05 21.06
CA THR A 440 22.20 -8.49 19.79
C THR A 440 22.44 -6.98 19.77
N PRO A 441 23.71 -6.53 19.60
CA PRO A 441 24.04 -5.11 19.55
C PRO A 441 23.40 -4.44 18.32
N TYR A 442 23.11 -3.14 18.42
CA TYR A 442 22.59 -2.37 17.30
C TYR A 442 23.63 -2.33 16.17
N PRO A 443 23.25 -2.60 14.90
CA PRO A 443 24.23 -2.81 13.83
C PRO A 443 25.14 -1.61 13.53
N LEU A 444 24.63 -0.38 13.61
CA LEU A 444 25.33 0.81 13.13
C LEU A 444 26.46 1.24 14.08
N THR A 445 27.70 1.23 13.59
CA THR A 445 28.91 1.58 14.34
C THR A 445 29.32 3.04 14.14
N ALA A 446 30.20 3.53 15.02
CA ALA A 446 30.75 4.88 14.92
C ALA A 446 31.67 5.11 13.70
N ALA A 447 32.10 4.05 13.00
CA ALA A 447 32.92 4.17 11.80
C ALA A 447 32.06 4.46 10.56
N GLU A 448 30.93 3.78 10.42
CA GLU A 448 30.01 3.93 9.27
C GLU A 448 29.32 5.31 9.24
N LEU A 449 29.24 5.99 10.38
CA LEU A 449 28.82 7.40 10.48
C LEU A 449 29.72 8.38 9.71
N GLN A 450 30.90 7.97 9.25
CA GLN A 450 31.80 8.81 8.43
C GLN A 450 31.50 8.72 6.93
N HIS A 451 30.59 7.84 6.52
CA HIS A 451 30.32 7.48 5.12
C HIS A 451 28.83 7.53 4.79
N VAL A 452 28.19 8.66 5.14
CA VAL A 452 26.74 8.88 4.95
C VAL A 452 26.44 9.35 3.53
N THR A 453 25.62 8.60 2.81
CA THR A 453 25.00 9.03 1.55
C THR A 453 23.53 9.36 1.78
N ALA A 454 23.10 10.60 1.50
CA ALA A 454 21.70 10.97 1.56
C ALA A 454 20.99 10.60 0.26
N GLN A 455 19.97 9.76 0.33
CA GLN A 455 19.27 9.20 -0.83
C GLN A 455 17.85 9.77 -0.92
N ILE A 456 17.58 10.48 -2.01
CA ILE A 456 16.30 11.15 -2.26
C ILE A 456 15.28 10.13 -2.77
N VAL A 457 14.12 10.08 -2.12
CA VAL A 457 13.02 9.18 -2.45
C VAL A 457 12.14 9.79 -3.55
N ALA A 458 12.46 9.44 -4.81
CA ALA A 458 11.66 9.81 -5.97
C ALA A 458 11.41 8.59 -6.88
N ALA A 459 10.16 8.16 -6.96
CA ALA A 459 9.71 7.11 -7.88
C ALA A 459 9.68 7.62 -9.33
N PRO A 460 9.76 6.74 -10.36
CA PRO A 460 9.78 7.15 -11.76
C PRO A 460 8.64 8.06 -12.23
N LEU A 461 7.46 8.02 -11.59
CA LEU A 461 6.37 8.96 -11.89
C LEU A 461 6.66 10.38 -11.36
N GLN A 462 7.21 10.49 -10.15
CA GLN A 462 7.49 11.75 -9.45
C GLN A 462 8.59 12.57 -10.15
N LEU A 463 9.41 11.91 -10.99
CA LEU A 463 10.43 12.54 -11.83
C LEU A 463 9.89 13.11 -13.17
N THR A 464 8.62 12.93 -13.51
CA THR A 464 8.09 13.25 -14.86
C THR A 464 7.49 14.65 -14.98
N ARG A 465 7.63 15.29 -16.17
CA ARG A 465 6.97 16.58 -16.49
C ARG A 465 5.47 16.51 -16.24
N ARG A 466 4.78 15.44 -16.64
CA ARG A 466 3.32 15.29 -16.46
C ARG A 466 2.87 15.33 -14.99
N ALA A 467 3.69 14.85 -14.06
CA ALA A 467 3.39 14.90 -12.64
C ALA A 467 3.57 16.33 -12.09
N ALA A 468 4.68 16.99 -12.44
CA ALA A 468 4.97 18.37 -12.04
C ALA A 468 3.95 19.39 -12.63
N GLU A 469 3.57 19.23 -13.91
CA GLU A 469 2.53 20.06 -14.54
C GLU A 469 1.18 19.89 -13.84
N LEU A 470 0.77 18.65 -13.55
CA LEU A 470 -0.50 18.38 -12.88
C LEU A 470 -0.51 18.91 -11.44
N GLU A 471 0.59 18.74 -10.69
CA GLU A 471 0.75 19.32 -9.36
C GLU A 471 0.67 20.86 -9.39
N ALA A 472 1.41 21.50 -10.29
CA ALA A 472 1.43 22.96 -10.43
C ALA A 472 0.07 23.56 -10.85
N ALA A 473 -0.83 22.74 -11.40
CA ALA A 473 -2.19 23.12 -11.79
C ALA A 473 -3.25 22.89 -10.69
N LEU A 474 -2.93 22.18 -9.60
CA LEU A 474 -3.89 21.89 -8.53
C LEU A 474 -3.90 23.02 -7.48
N GLU A 475 -5.08 23.56 -7.19
CA GLU A 475 -5.26 24.68 -6.26
C GLU A 475 -6.12 24.33 -5.03
N GLY A 476 -6.04 25.17 -3.99
CA GLY A 476 -6.96 25.13 -2.85
C GLY A 476 -6.90 23.83 -2.05
N ALA A 477 -8.06 23.19 -1.86
CA ALA A 477 -8.16 21.89 -1.17
C ALA A 477 -7.79 20.69 -2.07
N GLN A 478 -7.47 20.94 -3.34
CA GLN A 478 -7.17 19.91 -4.33
C GLN A 478 -5.66 19.65 -4.50
N ILE A 479 -4.81 20.47 -3.87
CA ILE A 479 -3.35 20.32 -3.83
C ILE A 479 -3.01 18.90 -3.33
N VAL A 480 -2.08 18.26 -4.03
CA VAL A 480 -1.42 17.01 -3.66
C VAL A 480 -0.06 17.02 -4.36
N THR A 481 1.01 16.65 -3.66
CA THR A 481 2.35 16.61 -4.24
C THR A 481 2.50 15.32 -5.05
N LEU A 482 2.73 15.46 -6.36
CA LEU A 482 2.81 14.37 -7.33
C LEU A 482 4.22 14.19 -7.89
N SER A 483 5.05 15.23 -7.77
CA SER A 483 6.42 15.31 -8.25
C SER A 483 7.41 15.40 -7.08
N SER A 484 8.71 15.39 -7.40
CA SER A 484 9.76 15.64 -6.41
C SER A 484 10.78 16.61 -7.01
N ASP A 485 10.97 17.76 -6.35
CA ASP A 485 12.08 18.67 -6.67
C ASP A 485 13.37 18.11 -6.06
N VAL A 486 13.93 17.13 -6.78
CA VAL A 486 15.15 16.42 -6.39
C VAL A 486 16.39 17.31 -6.49
N ASP A 487 16.37 18.34 -7.33
CA ASP A 487 17.52 19.22 -7.56
C ASP A 487 17.59 20.33 -6.47
N GLU A 488 16.46 20.90 -6.01
CA GLU A 488 16.41 21.75 -4.80
C GLU A 488 16.81 20.94 -3.56
N LEU A 489 16.27 19.73 -3.39
CA LEU A 489 16.61 18.89 -2.25
C LEU A 489 18.08 18.44 -2.28
N GLN A 490 18.66 18.17 -3.45
CA GLN A 490 20.10 17.92 -3.59
C GLN A 490 20.93 19.15 -3.21
N SER A 491 20.52 20.35 -3.62
CA SER A 491 21.15 21.63 -3.24
C SER A 491 21.21 21.79 -1.72
N GLU A 492 20.13 21.48 -1.00
CA GLU A 492 20.10 21.62 0.45
C GLU A 492 20.86 20.50 1.18
N LEU A 493 20.69 19.23 0.79
CA LEU A 493 21.40 18.10 1.41
C LEU A 493 22.93 18.21 1.28
N ASN A 494 23.44 18.75 0.17
CA ASN A 494 24.87 19.02 -0.05
C ASN A 494 25.46 20.09 0.90
N LYS A 495 24.64 20.75 1.75
CA LYS A 495 25.08 21.75 2.74
C LYS A 495 25.12 21.20 4.17
N VAL A 496 24.61 19.99 4.40
CA VAL A 496 24.49 19.41 5.74
C VAL A 496 25.80 18.75 6.14
N ASP A 497 26.40 19.21 7.23
CA ASP A 497 27.64 18.63 7.78
C ASP A 497 27.42 17.14 8.09
N GLY A 498 28.35 16.29 7.60
CA GLY A 498 28.28 14.83 7.72
C GLY A 498 27.69 14.11 6.51
N VAL A 499 27.02 14.79 5.58
CA VAL A 499 26.58 14.18 4.30
C VAL A 499 27.75 14.17 3.31
N ALA A 500 28.23 12.99 2.94
CA ALA A 500 29.36 12.82 2.02
C ALA A 500 28.97 12.81 0.54
N ALA A 501 27.74 12.37 0.23
CA ALA A 501 27.20 12.32 -1.12
C ALA A 501 25.66 12.38 -1.12
N VAL A 502 25.07 12.78 -2.25
CA VAL A 502 23.62 12.76 -2.47
C VAL A 502 23.28 12.01 -3.75
N ALA A 503 22.31 11.10 -3.69
CA ALA A 503 21.87 10.25 -4.80
C ALA A 503 20.34 10.07 -4.84
N LEU A 504 19.80 9.40 -5.85
CA LEU A 504 18.44 8.84 -5.79
C LEU A 504 18.44 7.51 -5.03
N TRP A 505 17.35 7.21 -4.33
CA TRP A 505 17.19 5.98 -3.55
C TRP A 505 16.77 4.79 -4.44
N PRO A 506 17.56 3.71 -4.55
CA PRO A 506 17.28 2.60 -5.46
C PRO A 506 15.94 1.89 -5.20
N ALA A 507 15.49 1.79 -3.94
CA ALA A 507 14.26 1.08 -3.58
C ALA A 507 13.01 1.63 -4.30
N ALA A 508 12.97 2.93 -4.62
CA ALA A 508 11.89 3.55 -5.37
C ALA A 508 11.75 3.06 -6.82
N PHE A 509 12.75 2.33 -7.34
CA PHE A 509 12.77 1.70 -8.66
C PHE A 509 12.57 0.18 -8.59
N HIS A 510 12.98 -0.47 -7.48
CA HIS A 510 12.92 -1.92 -7.32
C HIS A 510 11.50 -2.49 -7.52
N GLY A 511 10.48 -1.94 -6.87
CA GLY A 511 9.10 -2.45 -7.02
C GLY A 511 8.56 -2.48 -8.46
N LEU A 512 9.06 -1.58 -9.34
CA LEU A 512 8.74 -1.60 -10.77
C LEU A 512 9.50 -2.70 -11.51
N ALA A 513 10.78 -2.91 -11.21
CA ALA A 513 11.58 -4.01 -11.79
C ALA A 513 11.06 -5.39 -11.33
N ASP A 514 10.74 -5.51 -10.04
CA ASP A 514 10.25 -6.72 -9.39
C ASP A 514 8.89 -7.12 -9.99
N SER A 515 7.93 -6.18 -10.08
CA SER A 515 6.64 -6.38 -10.78
C SER A 515 6.78 -6.96 -12.21
N HIS A 516 7.89 -6.67 -12.91
CA HIS A 516 8.16 -7.21 -14.24
C HIS A 516 8.88 -8.57 -14.26
N THR A 517 9.40 -9.04 -13.13
CA THR A 517 10.14 -10.31 -12.97
C THR A 517 9.43 -11.34 -12.07
N THR A 518 8.47 -10.93 -11.23
CA THR A 518 7.69 -11.74 -10.26
C THR A 518 7.35 -13.17 -10.70
N THR A 519 7.74 -14.17 -9.88
CA THR A 519 7.49 -15.61 -10.11
C THR A 519 6.01 -15.98 -10.00
N GLN A 520 5.56 -17.10 -10.60
CA GLN A 520 4.16 -17.53 -10.49
C GLN A 520 3.72 -17.78 -9.03
N LYS A 521 4.59 -18.38 -8.21
CA LYS A 521 4.33 -18.58 -6.77
C LYS A 521 4.13 -17.26 -6.03
N THR A 522 4.91 -16.24 -6.37
CA THR A 522 4.74 -14.89 -5.79
C THR A 522 3.42 -14.26 -6.27
N ARG A 523 3.08 -14.37 -7.57
CA ARG A 523 1.79 -13.88 -8.10
C ARG A 523 0.58 -14.56 -7.47
N GLN A 524 0.67 -15.84 -7.12
CA GLN A 524 -0.37 -16.55 -6.36
C GLN A 524 -0.57 -15.96 -4.97
N ALA A 525 0.51 -15.61 -4.26
CA ALA A 525 0.43 -14.95 -2.96
C ALA A 525 -0.13 -13.51 -3.07
N GLU A 526 0.30 -12.74 -4.08
CA GLU A 526 -0.21 -11.40 -4.40
C GLU A 526 -1.73 -11.44 -4.71
N VAL A 527 -2.18 -12.39 -5.53
CA VAL A 527 -3.61 -12.59 -5.84
C VAL A 527 -4.40 -12.97 -4.58
N ALA A 528 -3.88 -13.87 -3.74
CA ALA A 528 -4.52 -14.24 -2.49
C ALA A 528 -4.62 -13.07 -1.48
N GLN A 529 -3.64 -12.17 -1.49
CA GLN A 529 -3.59 -10.96 -0.68
C GLN A 529 -4.56 -9.87 -1.18
N PHE A 530 -4.72 -9.72 -2.51
CA PHE A 530 -5.64 -8.72 -3.08
C PHE A 530 -7.11 -9.19 -3.16
N ALA A 531 -7.35 -10.50 -3.29
CA ALA A 531 -8.70 -11.07 -3.44
C ALA A 531 -9.74 -10.60 -2.39
N PRO A 532 -9.42 -10.43 -1.09
CA PRO A 532 -10.30 -9.79 -0.10
C PRO A 532 -10.91 -8.46 -0.55
N PHE A 533 -10.11 -7.57 -1.14
CA PHE A 533 -10.56 -6.25 -1.60
C PHE A 533 -11.30 -6.31 -2.93
N ALA A 534 -10.89 -7.21 -3.82
CA ALA A 534 -11.52 -7.42 -5.11
C ALA A 534 -12.94 -8.00 -4.97
N GLN A 535 -13.16 -8.91 -4.02
CA GLN A 535 -14.42 -9.63 -3.85
C GLN A 535 -15.36 -9.02 -2.81
N ILE A 536 -14.87 -8.21 -1.86
CA ILE A 536 -15.69 -7.51 -0.85
C ILE A 536 -15.39 -6.01 -0.88
N PRO A 537 -16.07 -5.23 -1.76
CA PRO A 537 -15.80 -3.81 -1.97
C PRO A 537 -15.94 -2.94 -0.72
N GLU A 538 -16.76 -3.35 0.23
CA GLU A 538 -16.96 -2.68 1.51
C GLU A 538 -15.64 -2.63 2.32
N LEU A 539 -14.80 -3.67 2.25
CA LEU A 539 -13.49 -3.70 2.91
C LEU A 539 -12.53 -2.69 2.26
N TRP A 540 -12.50 -2.63 0.92
CA TRP A 540 -11.70 -1.63 0.20
C TRP A 540 -12.18 -0.22 0.52
N LYS A 541 -13.49 0.03 0.45
CA LYS A 541 -14.06 1.34 0.75
C LYS A 541 -13.79 1.76 2.20
N ALA A 542 -13.89 0.85 3.16
CA ALA A 542 -13.55 1.12 4.56
C ALA A 542 -12.07 1.49 4.73
N ARG A 543 -11.14 0.77 4.08
CA ARG A 543 -9.70 1.09 4.13
C ARG A 543 -9.37 2.43 3.47
N VAL A 544 -10.00 2.75 2.35
CA VAL A 544 -9.82 4.02 1.65
C VAL A 544 -10.49 5.21 2.39
N LEU A 545 -11.61 5.00 3.08
CA LEU A 545 -12.23 6.03 3.95
C LEU A 545 -11.49 6.22 5.28
N HIS A 546 -10.82 5.17 5.79
CA HIS A 546 -9.87 5.31 6.90
C HIS A 546 -8.74 6.27 6.49
N PHE A 547 -8.15 6.12 5.30
CA PHE A 547 -7.13 7.07 4.81
C PHE A 547 -7.68 8.51 4.64
N GLN A 548 -8.92 8.67 4.14
CA GLN A 548 -9.55 9.99 3.95
C GLN A 548 -9.68 10.79 5.26
N GLY A 549 -9.72 10.12 6.43
CA GLY A 549 -9.75 10.77 7.72
C GLY A 549 -11.05 11.54 8.03
N TYR A 550 -10.92 12.60 8.81
CA TYR A 550 -11.94 13.63 8.96
C TYR A 550 -11.55 14.88 8.17
N LYS A 551 -12.46 15.40 7.34
CA LYS A 551 -12.26 16.63 6.55
C LYS A 551 -13.33 17.66 6.89
N GLU A 552 -12.90 18.85 7.31
CA GLU A 552 -13.78 20.00 7.51
C GLU A 552 -14.51 20.40 6.22
N VAL A 553 -15.64 21.11 6.37
CA VAL A 553 -16.32 21.79 5.24
C VAL A 553 -15.33 22.72 4.52
N PRO A 554 -15.13 22.56 3.19
CA PRO A 554 -14.28 23.43 2.38
C PRO A 554 -14.63 24.90 2.54
N ARG A 555 -13.63 25.80 2.51
CA ARG A 555 -13.84 27.23 2.83
C ARG A 555 -14.89 27.91 1.95
N GLU A 556 -14.98 27.51 0.68
CA GLU A 556 -15.97 27.98 -0.28
C GLU A 556 -17.40 27.52 0.08
N GLU A 557 -17.53 26.31 0.63
CA GLU A 557 -18.80 25.72 1.05
C GLU A 557 -19.29 26.17 2.43
N ARG A 558 -18.49 26.87 3.24
CA ARG A 558 -18.90 27.30 4.61
C ARG A 558 -20.10 28.24 4.66
N ASN A 559 -20.49 28.81 3.51
CA ASN A 559 -21.71 29.62 3.37
C ASN A 559 -22.95 28.80 2.96
N ASN A 560 -22.79 27.51 2.62
CA ASN A 560 -23.88 26.59 2.31
C ASN A 560 -24.38 25.93 3.61
N PRO A 561 -25.61 26.20 4.08
CA PRO A 561 -26.14 25.63 5.33
C PRO A 561 -26.43 24.12 5.27
N LEU A 562 -26.24 23.48 4.10
CA LEU A 562 -26.37 22.03 3.90
C LEU A 562 -25.00 21.32 3.78
N ALA A 563 -23.89 22.05 3.72
CA ALA A 563 -22.56 21.47 3.64
C ALA A 563 -22.19 20.80 4.98
N GLN A 564 -21.64 19.59 4.91
CA GLN A 564 -21.28 18.77 6.07
C GLN A 564 -19.81 18.33 5.94
N PRO A 565 -19.08 18.19 7.05
CA PRO A 565 -17.73 17.62 7.02
C PRO A 565 -17.80 16.16 6.57
N LYS A 566 -16.75 15.67 5.90
CA LYS A 566 -16.62 14.25 5.53
C LYS A 566 -15.93 13.52 6.67
N ASP A 567 -16.64 12.60 7.31
CA ASP A 567 -16.15 11.81 8.45
C ASP A 567 -15.85 10.38 7.97
N GLY A 568 -14.81 10.24 7.15
CA GLY A 568 -14.36 8.97 6.57
C GLY A 568 -14.00 7.96 7.67
N HIS A 569 -13.43 8.43 8.77
CA HIS A 569 -13.22 7.64 9.98
C HIS A 569 -14.51 7.00 10.53
N ARG A 570 -15.62 7.74 10.60
CA ARG A 570 -16.92 7.18 11.03
C ARG A 570 -17.57 6.28 9.98
N GLU A 571 -17.50 6.63 8.70
CA GLU A 571 -18.01 5.77 7.62
C GLU A 571 -17.24 4.44 7.53
N ALA A 572 -15.92 4.47 7.71
CA ALA A 572 -15.06 3.29 7.72
C ALA A 572 -15.42 2.32 8.86
N VAL A 573 -15.71 2.80 10.08
CA VAL A 573 -16.21 1.93 11.17
C VAL A 573 -17.48 1.19 10.76
N GLY A 574 -18.44 1.87 10.13
CA GLY A 574 -19.68 1.26 9.67
C GLY A 574 -19.46 0.18 8.61
N LEU A 575 -18.56 0.42 7.65
CA LEU A 575 -18.24 -0.52 6.58
C LEU A 575 -17.38 -1.71 7.06
N TYR A 576 -16.44 -1.50 7.99
CA TYR A 576 -15.74 -2.61 8.63
C TYR A 576 -16.68 -3.49 9.46
N GLN A 577 -17.80 -2.95 9.96
CA GLN A 577 -18.83 -3.69 10.69
C GLN A 577 -19.92 -4.29 9.78
N ASP A 578 -19.86 -4.10 8.45
CA ASP A 578 -20.87 -4.63 7.53
C ASP A 578 -20.87 -6.18 7.57
N PRO A 579 -22.05 -6.85 7.64
CA PRO A 579 -22.15 -8.30 7.64
C PRO A 579 -21.48 -9.00 6.44
N ARG A 580 -21.25 -8.31 5.32
CA ARG A 580 -20.46 -8.83 4.18
C ARG A 580 -18.97 -8.96 4.53
N VAL A 581 -18.44 -8.03 5.31
CA VAL A 581 -17.04 -7.99 5.75
C VAL A 581 -16.83 -8.83 7.01
N ARG A 582 -17.77 -8.77 7.96
CA ARG A 582 -17.73 -9.49 9.24
C ARG A 582 -18.99 -10.34 9.50
N PRO A 583 -19.25 -11.38 8.69
CA PRO A 583 -20.34 -12.32 8.99
C PRO A 583 -20.05 -13.11 10.28
N ALA A 584 -21.13 -13.64 10.86
CA ALA A 584 -21.06 -14.49 12.05
C ALA A 584 -20.29 -15.79 11.74
N ASP A 585 -19.61 -16.37 12.73
CA ASP A 585 -18.81 -17.58 12.52
C ASP A 585 -19.66 -18.81 12.18
N SER A 586 -20.92 -18.83 12.63
CA SER A 586 -21.94 -19.78 12.20
C SER A 586 -22.36 -19.62 10.73
N GLU A 587 -22.29 -18.41 10.16
CA GLU A 587 -22.54 -18.15 8.74
C GLU A 587 -21.30 -18.51 7.90
N LEU A 588 -20.10 -18.09 8.34
CA LEU A 588 -18.83 -18.45 7.71
C LEU A 588 -18.65 -19.97 7.58
N ALA A 589 -19.12 -20.74 8.57
CA ALA A 589 -19.10 -22.20 8.55
C ALA A 589 -19.97 -22.83 7.42
N THR A 590 -20.89 -22.07 6.81
CA THR A 590 -21.73 -22.54 5.69
C THR A 590 -21.15 -22.23 4.31
N PHE A 591 -20.08 -21.43 4.22
CA PHE A 591 -19.50 -21.04 2.94
C PHE A 591 -18.56 -22.13 2.39
N GLU A 592 -18.51 -22.25 1.07
CA GLU A 592 -17.50 -23.03 0.35
C GLU A 592 -16.08 -22.61 0.75
N SER A 593 -15.13 -23.54 0.79
CA SER A 593 -13.75 -23.36 1.28
C SER A 593 -13.08 -22.10 0.75
N THR A 594 -13.06 -21.88 -0.57
CA THR A 594 -12.43 -20.71 -1.21
C THR A 594 -13.06 -19.40 -0.72
N LYS A 595 -14.39 -19.33 -0.65
CA LYS A 595 -15.12 -18.16 -0.13
C LYS A 595 -14.85 -17.98 1.37
N GLN A 596 -14.85 -19.06 2.15
CA GLN A 596 -14.59 -19.03 3.59
C GLN A 596 -13.19 -18.49 3.91
N ILE A 597 -12.16 -18.87 3.14
CA ILE A 597 -10.78 -18.35 3.26
C ILE A 597 -10.77 -16.83 3.03
N ILE A 598 -11.38 -16.37 1.93
CA ILE A 598 -11.39 -14.94 1.56
C ILE A 598 -12.19 -14.12 2.59
N THR A 599 -13.40 -14.54 2.97
CA THR A 599 -14.21 -13.79 3.95
C THR A 599 -13.61 -13.85 5.37
N ARG A 600 -12.92 -14.93 5.75
CA ARG A 600 -12.14 -14.97 7.00
C ARG A 600 -10.98 -13.96 6.98
N SER A 601 -10.27 -13.85 5.85
CA SER A 601 -9.25 -12.82 5.64
C SER A 601 -9.84 -11.40 5.78
N CYS A 602 -10.98 -11.14 5.13
CA CYS A 602 -11.71 -9.86 5.26
C CYS A 602 -12.07 -9.53 6.71
N LYS A 603 -12.59 -10.51 7.47
CA LYS A 603 -12.94 -10.36 8.88
C LYS A 603 -11.71 -10.07 9.76
N LEU A 604 -10.59 -10.76 9.55
CA LEU A 604 -9.35 -10.52 10.29
C LEU A 604 -8.76 -9.14 10.00
N ASN A 605 -8.70 -8.75 8.72
CA ASN A 605 -8.25 -7.42 8.29
C ASN A 605 -9.13 -6.32 8.92
N ALA A 606 -10.46 -6.49 8.88
CA ALA A 606 -11.39 -5.57 9.52
C ALA A 606 -11.21 -5.50 11.05
N SER A 607 -10.96 -6.63 11.74
CA SER A 607 -10.70 -6.60 13.20
C SER A 607 -9.50 -5.71 13.51
N TYR A 608 -8.38 -5.95 12.81
CA TYR A 608 -7.13 -5.26 13.07
C TYR A 608 -7.22 -3.76 12.76
N TRP A 609 -7.72 -3.40 11.58
CA TRP A 609 -7.84 -2.00 11.18
C TRP A 609 -8.92 -1.23 11.95
N MET A 610 -9.95 -1.90 12.49
CA MET A 610 -10.86 -1.28 13.47
C MET A 610 -10.17 -0.97 14.80
N GLY A 611 -9.17 -1.78 15.19
CA GLY A 611 -8.31 -1.50 16.34
C GLY A 611 -7.48 -0.24 16.14
N LEU A 612 -6.76 -0.16 15.01
CA LEU A 612 -6.01 1.04 14.62
C LEU A 612 -6.91 2.28 14.56
N LEU A 613 -8.04 2.21 13.84
CA LEU A 613 -9.02 3.28 13.71
C LEU A 613 -9.69 3.67 15.04
N SER A 614 -9.72 2.78 16.04
CA SER A 614 -10.19 3.12 17.38
C SER A 614 -9.13 3.89 18.16
N TYR A 615 -7.85 3.53 18.01
CA TYR A 615 -6.71 4.24 18.60
C TYR A 615 -6.55 5.64 17.99
N ASP A 616 -6.56 5.76 16.66
CA ASP A 616 -6.48 7.02 15.90
C ASP A 616 -7.72 7.94 16.10
N ARG A 617 -8.72 7.50 16.87
CA ARG A 617 -9.88 8.28 17.32
C ARG A 617 -9.95 8.45 18.84
N GLU A 618 -8.83 8.22 19.54
CA GLU A 618 -8.68 8.26 21.01
C GLU A 618 -9.63 7.33 21.80
N ASN A 619 -10.32 6.40 21.13
CA ASN A 619 -11.22 5.43 21.74
C ASN A 619 -10.43 4.19 22.18
N LEU A 620 -9.47 4.41 23.08
CA LEU A 620 -8.56 3.39 23.60
C LEU A 620 -9.28 2.13 24.17
N PRO A 621 -10.43 2.22 24.87
CA PRO A 621 -11.17 1.02 25.29
C PRO A 621 -11.66 0.16 24.12
N ALA A 622 -12.12 0.79 23.02
CA ALA A 622 -12.47 0.03 21.81
C ALA A 622 -11.22 -0.50 21.10
N ALA A 623 -10.11 0.24 21.07
CA ALA A 623 -8.85 -0.24 20.52
C ALA A 623 -8.36 -1.51 21.27
N ARG A 624 -8.44 -1.53 22.60
CA ARG A 624 -8.11 -2.72 23.42
C ARG A 624 -8.93 -3.93 23.01
N PHE A 625 -10.25 -3.77 22.90
CA PHE A 625 -11.18 -4.83 22.46
C PHE A 625 -10.87 -5.34 21.04
N TRP A 626 -10.64 -4.43 20.07
CA TRP A 626 -10.42 -4.82 18.68
C TRP A 626 -9.03 -5.44 18.44
N LEU A 627 -8.00 -5.02 19.18
CA LEU A 627 -6.62 -5.52 19.04
C LEU A 627 -6.37 -6.78 19.89
N GLY A 628 -6.92 -6.85 21.11
CA GLY A 628 -6.91 -8.04 21.96
C GLY A 628 -7.90 -9.09 21.48
N GLU A 629 -9.11 -9.09 22.05
CA GLU A 629 -10.16 -10.10 21.83
C GLU A 629 -10.41 -10.41 20.34
N GLN A 630 -10.59 -9.38 19.51
CA GLN A 630 -11.03 -9.57 18.11
C GLN A 630 -9.90 -9.82 17.10
N SER A 631 -8.63 -9.67 17.49
CA SER A 631 -7.48 -9.87 16.59
C SER A 631 -6.46 -10.85 17.17
N LEU A 632 -5.84 -10.52 18.31
CA LEU A 632 -4.78 -11.34 18.91
C LEU A 632 -5.31 -12.61 19.57
N GLU A 633 -6.44 -12.55 20.27
CA GLU A 633 -7.04 -13.75 20.90
C GLU A 633 -7.82 -14.59 19.89
N ALA A 634 -8.58 -13.96 18.99
CA ALA A 634 -9.30 -14.63 17.92
C ALA A 634 -8.39 -15.31 16.88
N ALA A 635 -7.15 -14.84 16.71
CA ALA A 635 -6.15 -15.46 15.84
C ALA A 635 -4.71 -15.26 16.36
N PRO A 636 -4.27 -16.02 17.38
CA PRO A 636 -2.95 -15.85 18.02
C PRO A 636 -1.76 -16.08 17.08
N ASN A 637 -1.97 -16.89 16.04
CA ASN A 637 -1.01 -17.17 14.96
C ASN A 637 -1.51 -16.58 13.62
N GLY A 638 -2.38 -15.57 13.65
CA GLY A 638 -2.90 -14.90 12.47
C GLY A 638 -1.90 -13.93 11.84
N PRO A 639 -2.15 -13.46 10.58
CA PRO A 639 -1.24 -12.56 9.86
C PRO A 639 -1.05 -11.19 10.54
N TRP A 640 -1.89 -10.89 11.53
CA TRP A 640 -1.88 -9.65 12.32
C TRP A 640 -1.40 -9.82 13.76
N ALA A 641 -1.04 -11.02 14.21
CA ALA A 641 -0.63 -11.23 15.61
C ALA A 641 0.59 -10.39 16.06
N PRO A 642 1.61 -10.12 15.21
CA PRO A 642 2.70 -9.20 15.56
C PRO A 642 2.23 -7.74 15.74
N GLY A 643 1.49 -7.20 14.75
CA GLY A 643 1.00 -5.83 14.76
C GLY A 643 -0.08 -5.57 15.80
N ALA A 644 -0.95 -6.56 16.06
CA ALA A 644 -1.96 -6.51 17.11
C ALA A 644 -1.31 -6.48 18.50
N ARG A 645 -0.29 -7.31 18.77
CA ARG A 645 0.48 -7.29 20.01
C ARG A 645 1.15 -5.92 20.25
N TYR A 646 1.80 -5.37 19.23
CA TYR A 646 2.42 -4.04 19.31
C TYR A 646 1.39 -2.94 19.61
N ASN A 647 0.33 -2.85 18.81
CA ASN A 647 -0.67 -1.79 18.96
C ASN A 647 -1.53 -1.96 20.24
N LEU A 648 -1.73 -3.20 20.72
CA LEU A 648 -2.36 -3.46 22.02
C LEU A 648 -1.50 -2.93 23.16
N ALA A 649 -0.19 -3.19 23.15
CA ALA A 649 0.74 -2.61 24.12
C ALA A 649 0.75 -1.07 24.08
N ARG A 650 0.78 -0.46 22.88
CA ARG A 650 0.61 0.99 22.70
C ARG A 650 -0.70 1.52 23.30
N THR A 651 -1.79 0.79 23.11
CA THR A 651 -3.12 1.14 23.65
C THR A 651 -3.16 1.07 25.18
N LEU A 652 -2.59 0.01 25.76
CA LEU A 652 -2.54 -0.20 27.21
C LEU A 652 -1.65 0.83 27.92
N HIS A 653 -0.50 1.17 27.33
CA HIS A 653 0.36 2.23 27.85
C HIS A 653 -0.35 3.60 27.81
N ALA A 654 -1.01 3.95 26.70
CA ALA A 654 -1.79 5.18 26.60
C ALA A 654 -3.00 5.25 27.55
N LEU A 655 -3.57 4.08 27.94
CA LEU A 655 -4.55 4.00 29.03
C LEU A 655 -3.89 4.21 30.39
N ALA A 656 -2.74 3.59 30.64
CA ALA A 656 -1.98 3.74 31.89
C ALA A 656 -1.59 5.21 32.16
N GLU A 657 -1.09 5.93 31.14
CA GLU A 657 -0.76 7.36 31.24
C GLU A 657 -1.98 8.25 31.53
N LYS A 658 -3.15 7.86 31.01
CA LYS A 658 -4.40 8.63 31.11
C LYS A 658 -5.12 8.41 32.43
N ASP A 659 -5.17 7.17 32.90
CA ASP A 659 -5.94 6.76 34.07
C ASP A 659 -5.07 6.59 35.33
N GLY A 660 -3.74 6.59 35.19
CA GLY A 660 -2.77 6.42 36.28
C GLY A 660 -2.56 4.97 36.73
N ASP A 661 -2.85 3.99 35.86
CA ASP A 661 -2.87 2.58 36.20
C ASP A 661 -1.55 1.86 35.86
N GLU A 662 -0.68 1.70 36.87
CA GLU A 662 0.59 0.97 36.77
C GLU A 662 0.43 -0.48 36.29
N SER A 663 -0.74 -1.11 36.50
CA SER A 663 -0.97 -2.49 36.05
C SER A 663 -1.14 -2.59 34.53
N LEU A 664 -1.74 -1.57 33.90
CA LEU A 664 -1.84 -1.49 32.43
C LEU A 664 -0.49 -1.16 31.79
N ALA A 665 0.38 -0.39 32.48
CA ALA A 665 1.75 -0.16 32.04
C ALA A 665 2.57 -1.47 32.08
N ALA A 666 2.43 -2.27 33.14
CA ALA A 666 3.06 -3.59 33.23
C ALA A 666 2.53 -4.55 32.14
N GLU A 667 1.21 -4.60 31.92
CA GLU A 667 0.58 -5.40 30.85
C GLU A 667 1.14 -5.03 29.46
N ALA A 668 1.32 -3.74 29.19
CA ALA A 668 1.91 -3.24 27.95
C ALA A 668 3.38 -3.68 27.75
N VAL A 669 4.20 -3.58 28.80
CA VAL A 669 5.62 -3.96 28.77
C VAL A 669 5.78 -5.47 28.59
N GLU A 670 4.99 -6.29 29.28
CA GLU A 670 5.02 -7.75 29.15
C GLU A 670 4.51 -8.22 27.76
N LEU A 671 3.53 -7.53 27.17
CA LEU A 671 3.12 -7.80 25.78
C LEU A 671 4.22 -7.52 24.76
N LEU A 672 5.05 -6.49 24.96
CA LEU A 672 6.22 -6.25 24.12
C LEU A 672 7.31 -7.31 24.35
N ARG A 673 7.67 -7.59 25.61
CA ARG A 673 8.66 -8.62 25.98
C ARG A 673 8.26 -10.02 25.48
N GLY A 674 6.96 -10.32 25.45
CA GLY A 674 6.37 -11.55 24.90
C GLY A 674 6.27 -11.60 23.37
N THR A 675 7.11 -10.84 22.66
CA THR A 675 7.28 -10.94 21.20
C THR A 675 8.23 -12.11 20.88
N PRO A 676 7.90 -13.03 19.96
CA PRO A 676 8.82 -14.09 19.52
C PRO A 676 10.12 -13.52 18.94
N ARG A 677 11.28 -14.14 19.24
CA ARG A 677 12.61 -13.62 18.82
C ARG A 677 12.85 -13.69 17.31
N ASP A 678 12.11 -14.55 16.61
CA ASP A 678 12.05 -14.68 15.15
C ASP A 678 11.09 -13.68 14.48
N ALA A 679 10.28 -12.93 15.25
CA ALA A 679 9.41 -11.92 14.68
C ALA A 679 10.23 -10.69 14.19
N PRO A 680 10.03 -10.20 12.95
CA PRO A 680 10.79 -9.08 12.37
C PRO A 680 10.79 -7.76 13.17
N GLN A 681 9.85 -7.61 14.09
CA GLN A 681 9.67 -6.45 14.97
C GLN A 681 10.17 -6.67 16.41
N TRP A 682 10.80 -7.83 16.71
CA TRP A 682 11.27 -8.19 18.05
C TRP A 682 12.19 -7.13 18.65
N ALA A 683 13.26 -6.75 17.94
CA ALA A 683 14.27 -5.86 18.49
C ALA A 683 13.70 -4.47 18.85
N GLY A 684 12.84 -3.92 17.99
CA GLY A 684 12.09 -2.70 18.25
C GLY A 684 11.20 -2.80 19.50
N ASN A 685 10.47 -3.91 19.64
CA ASN A 685 9.62 -4.17 20.80
C ASN A 685 10.43 -4.26 22.10
N GLN A 686 11.59 -4.91 22.11
CA GLN A 686 12.45 -4.99 23.31
C GLN A 686 13.03 -3.61 23.69
N VAL A 687 13.50 -2.81 22.73
CA VAL A 687 14.00 -1.45 23.00
C VAL A 687 12.89 -0.55 23.52
N LEU A 688 11.67 -0.64 22.96
CA LEU A 688 10.51 0.12 23.44
C LEU A 688 10.10 -0.30 24.86
N ALA A 689 10.09 -1.60 25.16
CA ALA A 689 9.82 -2.12 26.50
C ALA A 689 10.82 -1.56 27.54
N ARG A 690 12.12 -1.50 27.20
CA ARG A 690 13.14 -0.88 28.06
C ARG A 690 12.94 0.64 28.21
N ARG A 691 12.54 1.35 27.15
CA ARG A 691 12.24 2.79 27.21
C ARG A 691 11.06 3.11 28.16
N TRP A 692 10.08 2.21 28.29
CA TRP A 692 8.95 2.38 29.22
C TRP A 692 9.24 1.92 30.65
N GLN A 693 10.21 1.02 30.84
CA GLN A 693 10.56 0.49 32.16
C GLN A 693 12.09 0.26 32.29
N PRO A 694 12.88 1.34 32.44
CA PRO A 694 14.34 1.25 32.49
C PRO A 694 14.85 0.53 33.74
N ASP A 695 14.16 0.63 34.87
CA ASP A 695 14.60 0.11 36.18
C ASP A 695 14.44 -1.42 36.35
N GLN A 696 14.11 -2.16 35.29
CA GLN A 696 13.89 -3.63 35.31
C GLN A 696 14.71 -4.41 34.28
N GLU A 697 15.91 -3.96 33.91
CA GLU A 697 16.88 -4.89 33.32
C GLU A 697 17.30 -5.93 34.39
N PRO A 698 17.25 -7.25 34.08
CA PRO A 698 17.85 -8.24 34.96
C PRO A 698 19.36 -8.00 35.01
N ALA A 699 19.95 -7.98 36.21
CA ALA A 699 21.36 -7.73 36.41
C ALA A 699 22.22 -8.89 35.88
N ALA A 700 22.54 -8.85 34.58
CA ALA A 700 23.40 -9.81 33.91
C ALA A 700 24.87 -9.56 34.31
N ASP A 701 25.35 -10.36 35.25
CA ASP A 701 26.76 -10.69 35.50
C ASP A 701 27.74 -9.50 35.59
N ALA A 702 27.43 -8.55 36.47
CA ALA A 702 28.37 -7.50 36.91
C ALA A 702 29.58 -8.04 37.73
N GLU A 703 29.68 -9.35 37.96
CA GLU A 703 30.81 -10.03 38.64
C GLU A 703 31.71 -10.83 37.68
N ALA A 704 31.87 -10.38 36.44
CA ALA A 704 32.73 -11.03 35.42
C ALA A 704 33.77 -10.09 34.76
N ALA A 705 34.20 -9.01 35.44
CA ALA A 705 35.09 -7.99 34.85
C ALA A 705 36.14 -7.41 35.82
N THR A 706 36.74 -8.23 36.70
CA THR A 706 37.89 -7.83 37.54
C THR A 706 39.04 -8.85 37.51
N ASP A 707 39.68 -9.01 36.36
CA ASP A 707 41.03 -9.58 36.28
C ASP A 707 42.08 -8.44 36.24
N PRO A 708 43.09 -8.44 37.12
CA PRO A 708 44.15 -7.44 37.11
C PRO A 708 45.19 -7.70 36.01
N ALA A 709 45.94 -6.67 35.62
CA ALA A 709 46.96 -6.78 34.58
C ALA A 709 48.10 -7.76 34.98
N PRO A 710 48.65 -8.53 34.00
CA PRO A 710 49.75 -9.45 34.27
C PRO A 710 51.08 -8.70 34.44
N ASP A 711 51.80 -9.01 35.51
CA ASP A 711 53.23 -8.71 35.65
C ASP A 711 54.01 -10.04 35.76
N ALA A 712 55.25 -10.06 35.29
CA ALA A 712 55.92 -11.29 34.88
C ALA A 712 57.00 -11.77 35.85
N THR A 713 56.99 -13.05 36.22
CA THR A 713 58.22 -13.76 36.67
C THR A 713 58.17 -15.28 36.46
N GLU A 714 59.35 -15.82 36.14
CA GLU A 714 59.73 -17.22 35.93
C GLU A 714 59.80 -18.05 37.26
N PRO A 715 60.15 -19.36 37.25
CA PRO A 715 59.60 -20.47 36.45
C PRO A 715 59.49 -21.84 37.21
N ALA A 716 59.06 -22.87 36.47
CA ALA A 716 59.51 -24.29 36.55
C ALA A 716 59.02 -25.24 37.67
N GLU A 717 59.24 -26.54 37.35
CA GLU A 717 59.04 -27.80 38.12
C GLU A 717 57.63 -28.44 38.16
N VAL A 718 57.46 -29.77 38.07
CA VAL A 718 58.18 -30.87 37.36
C VAL A 718 57.36 -32.20 37.49
N GLU A 719 57.31 -33.04 36.45
CA GLU A 719 56.93 -34.50 36.46
C GLU A 719 55.49 -34.87 36.97
N THR A 720 54.85 -36.04 36.70
CA THR A 720 55.07 -37.21 35.81
C THR A 720 53.76 -37.98 35.63
N GLU A 721 53.64 -38.76 34.53
CA GLU A 721 52.85 -40.01 34.40
C GLU A 721 51.29 -39.93 34.49
N SER A 722 50.48 -40.80 33.85
CA SER A 722 50.76 -42.02 33.05
C SER A 722 49.71 -42.27 31.92
N GLU A 723 50.17 -42.78 30.77
CA GLU A 723 49.40 -43.64 29.83
C GLU A 723 49.10 -45.03 30.46
N PRO A 724 48.38 -46.02 29.86
CA PRO A 724 47.98 -46.24 28.45
C PRO A 724 46.46 -46.65 28.32
N GLU A 725 45.89 -47.37 27.34
CA GLU A 725 46.40 -48.21 26.23
C GLU A 725 45.31 -48.52 25.16
N SER A 726 45.71 -48.69 23.88
CA SER A 726 45.03 -49.41 22.75
C SER A 726 43.58 -49.06 22.32
N GLU A 727 43.17 -48.91 21.05
CA GLU A 727 43.45 -49.60 19.75
C GLU A 727 42.81 -51.01 19.56
N PRO A 728 42.56 -51.48 18.31
CA PRO A 728 42.21 -50.79 17.04
C PRO A 728 41.17 -51.56 16.15
N ALA A 729 41.01 -51.12 14.88
CA ALA A 729 40.67 -51.93 13.67
C ALA A 729 39.26 -52.56 13.57
N ASP A 730 38.67 -52.89 12.41
CA ASP A 730 38.94 -52.73 10.95
C ASP A 730 37.54 -52.89 10.24
N ALA A 731 37.24 -52.70 8.95
CA ALA A 731 37.76 -52.05 7.73
C ALA A 731 37.16 -52.81 6.51
N ALA A 732 37.21 -52.25 5.29
CA ALA A 732 36.87 -52.87 3.98
C ALA A 732 35.38 -53.30 3.72
N GLU A 733 34.86 -53.49 2.50
CA GLU A 733 35.15 -53.05 1.10
C GLU A 733 33.82 -53.31 0.30
N GLU A 734 33.24 -52.36 -0.45
CA GLU A 734 33.41 -52.06 -1.89
C GLU A 734 32.46 -52.90 -2.85
N PRO A 735 32.48 -52.87 -4.21
CA PRO A 735 31.34 -52.28 -4.96
C PRO A 735 30.71 -53.09 -6.14
N SER A 736 29.67 -52.52 -6.77
CA SER A 736 29.27 -52.63 -8.21
C SER A 736 28.11 -51.64 -8.47
N GLU A 737 27.94 -50.86 -9.54
CA GLU A 737 28.36 -50.85 -10.96
C GLU A 737 27.50 -51.71 -11.93
N THR A 738 26.66 -51.03 -12.74
CA THR A 738 26.43 -51.32 -14.18
C THR A 738 25.66 -50.17 -14.87
N ALA A 739 25.86 -50.00 -16.20
CA ALA A 739 25.24 -48.98 -17.06
C ALA A 739 24.41 -49.64 -18.20
N ALA A 740 23.90 -49.04 -19.30
CA ALA A 740 24.09 -47.72 -19.95
C ALA A 740 22.97 -47.43 -20.99
N ALA A 741 22.97 -46.22 -21.58
CA ALA A 741 22.33 -45.81 -22.88
C ALA A 741 20.77 -45.91 -22.98
N ASP A 742 20.01 -45.18 -23.81
CA ASP A 742 20.15 -43.98 -24.68
C ASP A 742 18.69 -43.49 -24.99
N GLY A 743 18.36 -42.32 -25.57
CA GLY A 743 19.13 -41.19 -26.11
C GLY A 743 18.25 -40.29 -27.04
N GLN A 744 18.79 -39.15 -27.51
CA GLN A 744 18.24 -38.20 -28.52
C GLN A 744 17.01 -37.29 -28.22
N GLU A 745 17.24 -35.99 -28.47
CA GLU A 745 16.30 -34.93 -28.92
C GLU A 745 15.64 -35.25 -30.29
N PRO A 746 14.56 -34.56 -30.74
CA PRO A 746 14.15 -33.19 -30.40
C PRO A 746 12.71 -32.97 -29.89
#